data_AF-A0A9P6U405-F1
#
_entry.id   AF-A0A9P6U405-F1
#
_cell.length_a   1.000
_cell.length_b   1.000
_cell.length_c   1.000
_cell.angle_alpha   90.00
_cell.angle_beta   90.00
_cell.angle_gamma   90.00
#
_symmetry.space_group_name_H-M   'P 1'
#
loop_
_entity.id
_entity.type
_entity.pdbx_description
1 polymer ?
#
loop_
_entity_poly.entity_id
_entity_poly.type
_entity_poly.pdbx_seq_one_letter_code
_entity_poly.pdbx_strand_id
1 'polypeptide(L)'
;MANSSPKYSGVKSSTPSTAISTTTSIKHALKQRTSVPANGNVNVTGKGNGNRVNGNEQGPTIAKTNGILMDKKVANGEHEDSADDNSDMSSGGIEFQDEISRWRNALQPFCPSYSVAFKALFLVRALAATYSNISDCDEVFNFWEPMHYLQYGSGLETWEYSPVYAIRSWAYILVHAVAAEIARLALSANRLQIFFIIRIVLGMVSAHCEATLYRAVVDEVDPRIGRYLLLALLCSAGTWIASNGALLGWPFSAAVGLPFAIEELLIHSRSQSKKKTVRFRDWRRVRFLRLVTSSIAVLGCVLVPIVLIDRYYYKKLVIVPLNIVLYNVFGGDVGPDIFGTEPWWFYILNGLLNFNILFLAAFLSIPVLFITYFTIPEVLPNPPSSTGQLKDPLLLFTLKLSPLYLWMVIFIAQPHKEERFLFVVYPLVCFNAVMTLFLVQKLVQRALDRFVTRSKTAAIHKYSAGLVWVVLIASAAISLSRIVALHEHYSAPIEVYRRAFDLVKVPSLNVVEGSDPSVLSSTASSSPDVIQSTNNQKKQEIVRVCVGKEWYRFPSHYFLPEGAKLGLLKSHFDGLLPGEFEEMAHDEELPPLASRSSAANGKIHHPMRIDWRWSAERRPGTSSVPKTMNNQNKEALEHYTPLEQCQYLVDLDYSGRETTNSKEDLVEPRYLQDVDHWEKLYCKKFLDTTTGAGRNRWVRAFWIPDKFVVALTRGQTKVWGDYCLARRRSV
;
A
#
# COMPACT_ATOMS: atom_id res chain seq x y z
N MET A 1 -26.55 39.37 -53.79
CA MET A 1 -27.08 40.69 -53.36
C MET A 1 -26.04 41.29 -52.44
N ALA A 2 -25.03 41.97 -52.98
CA ALA A 2 -25.04 43.34 -53.50
C ALA A 2 -24.92 44.37 -52.36
N ASN A 3 -23.74 44.99 -52.29
CA ASN A 3 -23.54 46.45 -52.33
C ASN A 3 -22.03 46.71 -52.49
N SER A 4 -21.55 47.03 -53.69
CA SER A 4 -21.50 48.37 -54.33
C SER A 4 -20.31 49.22 -53.86
N SER A 5 -19.18 49.05 -54.59
CA SER A 5 -18.33 50.01 -55.33
C SER A 5 -18.45 51.55 -55.08
N PRO A 6 -17.55 52.42 -55.63
CA PRO A 6 -16.41 52.14 -56.53
C PRO A 6 -15.12 53.03 -56.43
N LYS A 7 -14.14 52.59 -57.25
CA LYS A 7 -13.07 53.32 -58.01
C LYS A 7 -11.76 53.69 -57.29
N TYR A 8 -10.63 53.13 -57.77
CA TYR A 8 -9.73 53.79 -58.73
C TYR A 8 -8.65 52.82 -59.30
N SER A 9 -8.12 53.16 -60.48
CA SER A 9 -7.02 52.57 -61.27
C SER A 9 -5.69 52.42 -60.53
N GLY A 10 -4.73 51.54 -60.84
CA GLY A 10 -4.53 50.62 -61.96
C GLY A 10 -3.06 50.67 -62.42
N VAL A 11 -2.22 49.66 -62.09
CA VAL A 11 -0.83 49.50 -62.57
C VAL A 11 -0.36 48.02 -62.45
N LYS A 12 0.09 47.49 -63.60
CA LYS A 12 1.17 46.51 -63.93
C LYS A 12 1.33 45.11 -63.24
N SER A 13 1.45 44.10 -64.12
CA SER A 13 2.48 43.00 -64.20
C SER A 13 2.64 42.02 -63.01
N SER A 14 2.85 40.69 -63.11
CA SER A 14 3.26 39.76 -64.17
C SER A 14 3.47 38.35 -63.56
N THR A 15 3.37 37.27 -64.38
CA THR A 15 4.19 36.00 -64.34
C THR A 15 3.81 34.87 -63.32
N PRO A 16 4.26 33.58 -63.49
CA PRO A 16 3.42 32.49 -64.04
C PRO A 16 3.53 31.12 -63.26
N SER A 17 3.01 30.05 -63.87
CA SER A 17 3.40 28.63 -63.73
C SER A 17 4.93 28.42 -63.70
N THR A 18 5.55 27.32 -63.21
CA THR A 18 5.54 25.92 -63.69
C THR A 18 6.60 25.18 -62.82
N ALA A 19 6.41 23.95 -62.34
CA ALA A 19 6.91 22.71 -62.96
C ALA A 19 6.53 21.56 -62.01
N ILE A 20 5.78 20.52 -62.44
CA ILE A 20 6.29 19.35 -63.21
C ILE A 20 7.28 18.57 -62.32
N SER A 21 7.11 17.27 -62.05
CA SER A 21 6.13 16.28 -62.48
C SER A 21 6.35 15.01 -61.64
N THR A 22 5.27 14.32 -61.27
CA THR A 22 4.85 13.01 -61.84
C THR A 22 5.50 11.81 -61.17
N THR A 23 4.82 10.73 -60.84
CA THR A 23 3.40 10.32 -60.91
C THR A 23 3.35 9.01 -60.10
N THR A 24 2.39 8.78 -59.20
CA THR A 24 1.06 8.20 -59.51
C THR A 24 1.20 6.73 -59.92
N SER A 25 0.52 5.76 -59.31
CA SER A 25 -0.94 5.69 -59.27
C SER A 25 -1.42 4.55 -58.35
N ILE A 26 -2.28 4.82 -57.35
CA ILE A 26 -3.75 4.60 -57.33
C ILE A 26 -4.19 3.11 -57.21
N LYS A 27 -4.83 2.72 -56.09
CA LYS A 27 -6.30 2.46 -55.99
C LYS A 27 -6.76 1.96 -54.60
N HIS A 28 -7.30 2.93 -53.86
CA HIS A 28 -8.55 2.92 -53.06
C HIS A 28 -9.46 1.68 -53.17
N ALA A 29 -9.92 1.13 -52.03
CA ALA A 29 -11.13 1.53 -51.29
C ALA A 29 -11.80 0.38 -50.49
N LEU A 30 -11.85 0.56 -49.16
CA LEU A 30 -13.06 0.52 -48.30
C LEU A 30 -14.15 -0.56 -48.52
N LYS A 31 -14.38 -1.42 -47.52
CA LYS A 31 -15.38 -1.26 -46.41
C LYS A 31 -16.08 -2.60 -46.00
N GLN A 32 -15.92 -2.90 -44.71
CA GLN A 32 -16.72 -3.62 -43.71
C GLN A 32 -17.99 -4.46 -44.03
N ARG A 33 -18.09 -5.52 -43.19
CA ARG A 33 -19.25 -6.23 -42.56
C ARG A 33 -19.95 -7.32 -43.36
N THR A 34 -20.05 -8.52 -42.76
CA THR A 34 -21.31 -9.18 -42.33
C THR A 34 -21.08 -10.52 -41.61
N SER A 35 -22.06 -10.90 -40.80
CA SER A 35 -22.22 -12.09 -39.98
C SER A 35 -23.35 -12.99 -40.54
N VAL A 36 -23.13 -14.33 -40.56
CA VAL A 36 -24.06 -15.50 -40.52
C VAL A 36 -25.27 -15.54 -41.51
N PRO A 37 -25.63 -16.71 -42.07
CA PRO A 37 -26.83 -17.43 -41.57
C PRO A 37 -26.78 -18.98 -41.65
N ALA A 38 -27.74 -19.61 -40.97
CA ALA A 38 -28.10 -21.03 -41.08
C ALA A 38 -29.39 -21.20 -41.92
N ASN A 39 -29.52 -22.30 -42.68
CA ASN A 39 -30.71 -23.20 -42.80
C ASN A 39 -30.68 -24.04 -44.09
N GLY A 40 -31.17 -25.27 -44.00
CA GLY A 40 -31.59 -26.09 -45.15
C GLY A 40 -31.84 -27.55 -44.75
N ASN A 41 -33.11 -27.94 -44.65
CA ASN A 41 -33.59 -29.22 -44.12
C ASN A 41 -34.50 -29.89 -45.19
N VAL A 42 -34.63 -31.24 -45.14
CA VAL A 42 -35.75 -32.07 -45.69
C VAL A 42 -35.66 -32.40 -47.21
N ASN A 43 -35.88 -33.60 -47.81
CA ASN A 43 -36.71 -34.82 -47.59
C ASN A 43 -36.12 -36.00 -48.44
N VAL A 44 -36.02 -37.26 -47.97
CA VAL A 44 -36.97 -38.41 -48.08
C VAL A 44 -36.98 -39.22 -49.42
N THR A 45 -36.44 -40.45 -49.30
CA THR A 45 -36.78 -41.77 -49.90
C THR A 45 -36.62 -42.11 -51.38
N GLY A 46 -35.96 -43.27 -51.62
CA GLY A 46 -36.48 -44.29 -52.55
C GLY A 46 -35.47 -45.26 -53.19
N LYS A 47 -35.40 -46.50 -52.65
CA LYS A 47 -35.10 -47.83 -53.29
C LYS A 47 -33.84 -47.98 -54.17
N GLY A 48 -33.01 -49.03 -54.10
CA GLY A 48 -33.03 -50.31 -53.40
C GLY A 48 -31.97 -51.26 -54.01
N ASN A 49 -31.59 -52.30 -53.24
CA ASN A 49 -30.88 -53.56 -53.59
C ASN A 49 -29.50 -53.48 -54.30
N GLY A 50 -28.47 -54.22 -53.89
CA GLY A 50 -28.32 -55.24 -52.86
C GLY A 50 -26.94 -55.91 -52.92
N ASN A 51 -26.68 -56.76 -51.91
CA ASN A 51 -25.61 -57.77 -51.77
C ASN A 51 -24.17 -57.28 -51.51
N ARG A 52 -23.34 -57.84 -50.60
CA ARG A 52 -23.41 -58.89 -49.55
C ARG A 52 -21.94 -58.97 -49.02
N VAL A 53 -21.57 -58.91 -47.74
CA VAL A 53 -21.36 -60.03 -46.79
C VAL A 53 -20.44 -59.52 -45.65
N ASN A 54 -20.81 -59.85 -44.39
CA ASN A 54 -20.07 -60.10 -43.12
C ASN A 54 -18.77 -59.31 -42.78
N GLY A 55 -18.49 -58.93 -41.53
CA GLY A 55 -19.12 -59.20 -40.24
C GLY A 55 -18.21 -58.76 -39.08
N ASN A 56 -18.86 -58.49 -37.94
CA ASN A 56 -18.43 -58.61 -36.54
C ASN A 56 -17.18 -57.94 -35.91
N GLU A 57 -17.43 -57.54 -34.65
CA GLU A 57 -16.57 -57.51 -33.45
C GLU A 57 -15.71 -56.25 -33.18
N GLN A 58 -16.09 -55.42 -32.19
CA GLN A 58 -15.81 -55.47 -30.72
C GLN A 58 -14.47 -54.78 -30.35
N GLY A 59 -14.50 -53.87 -29.35
CA GLY A 59 -13.30 -53.40 -28.62
C GLY A 59 -12.69 -54.53 -27.76
N PRO A 60 -11.81 -54.32 -26.73
CA PRO A 60 -11.43 -53.09 -26.00
C PRO A 60 -9.91 -53.03 -25.55
N THR A 61 -9.55 -52.06 -24.68
CA THR A 61 -8.50 -52.03 -23.60
C THR A 61 -7.13 -52.77 -23.73
N ILE A 62 -6.02 -52.13 -23.32
CA ILE A 62 -5.07 -52.55 -22.24
C ILE A 62 -3.74 -51.75 -22.30
N ALA A 63 -3.21 -51.41 -21.12
CA ALA A 63 -1.89 -50.85 -20.84
C ALA A 63 -0.71 -51.75 -21.26
N LYS A 64 0.45 -51.15 -21.58
CA LYS A 64 1.77 -51.75 -21.27
C LYS A 64 2.91 -50.73 -21.41
N THR A 65 3.71 -50.69 -20.34
CA THR A 65 5.12 -50.30 -20.27
C THR A 65 5.96 -50.75 -21.47
N ASN A 66 6.95 -49.95 -21.86
CA ASN A 66 8.26 -50.44 -22.29
C ASN A 66 9.34 -49.38 -22.03
N GLY A 67 10.40 -49.81 -21.34
CA GLY A 67 11.67 -49.10 -21.27
C GLY A 67 12.47 -49.33 -22.55
N ILE A 68 13.43 -48.44 -22.83
CA ILE A 68 14.42 -48.64 -23.88
C ILE A 68 15.82 -48.49 -23.29
N LEU A 69 16.57 -49.57 -23.52
CA LEU A 69 17.97 -49.85 -23.25
C LEU A 69 18.87 -48.86 -24.02
N MET A 70 19.89 -48.29 -23.38
CA MET A 70 20.99 -47.59 -24.06
C MET A 70 22.06 -48.62 -24.41
N ASP A 71 22.19 -48.92 -25.69
CA ASP A 71 23.21 -49.82 -26.23
C ASP A 71 24.54 -49.05 -26.41
N LYS A 72 25.59 -49.48 -25.71
CA LYS A 72 26.97 -48.99 -25.89
C LYS A 72 27.61 -49.78 -27.04
N LYS A 73 27.80 -49.15 -28.20
CA LYS A 73 28.76 -49.64 -29.20
C LYS A 73 30.07 -48.85 -29.10
N VAL A 74 31.10 -49.57 -28.69
CA VAL A 74 32.52 -49.27 -28.89
C VAL A 74 32.86 -49.64 -30.33
N ALA A 75 33.55 -48.76 -31.06
CA ALA A 75 34.29 -49.12 -32.27
C ALA A 75 35.53 -48.23 -32.39
N ASN A 76 36.70 -48.87 -32.36
CA ASN A 76 37.99 -48.35 -32.83
C ASN A 76 38.08 -48.54 -34.35
N GLY A 77 38.79 -47.63 -35.05
CA GLY A 77 39.24 -47.85 -36.43
C GLY A 77 39.55 -46.57 -37.21
N GLU A 78 40.82 -46.17 -37.16
CA GLU A 78 41.72 -45.61 -38.20
C GLU A 78 41.26 -44.62 -39.31
N HIS A 79 42.23 -43.75 -39.66
CA HIS A 79 42.22 -42.62 -40.58
C HIS A 79 41.71 -42.88 -42.01
N GLU A 80 41.02 -41.89 -42.60
CA GLU A 80 41.34 -41.32 -43.92
C GLU A 80 40.60 -39.98 -44.15
N ASP A 81 41.28 -39.05 -44.82
CA ASP A 81 40.86 -37.67 -45.09
C ASP A 81 39.65 -37.57 -46.03
N SER A 82 38.71 -36.66 -45.73
CA SER A 82 37.99 -35.87 -46.75
C SER A 82 37.20 -34.73 -46.11
N ALA A 83 37.39 -33.54 -46.68
CA ALA A 83 36.69 -32.31 -46.33
C ALA A 83 35.25 -32.30 -46.87
N ASP A 84 34.46 -31.37 -46.34
CA ASP A 84 33.08 -30.99 -46.72
C ASP A 84 31.95 -31.87 -46.17
N ASP A 85 31.45 -31.52 -44.97
CA ASP A 85 30.09 -30.98 -44.82
C ASP A 85 29.89 -30.47 -43.37
N ASN A 86 29.83 -29.14 -43.17
CA ASN A 86 29.72 -28.52 -41.84
C ASN A 86 28.59 -27.49 -41.81
N SER A 87 27.42 -27.85 -42.35
CA SER A 87 26.24 -26.99 -42.31
C SER A 87 25.01 -27.59 -41.61
N ASP A 88 24.96 -28.91 -41.36
CA ASP A 88 23.76 -29.56 -40.81
C ASP A 88 23.79 -29.95 -39.32
N MET A 89 24.90 -29.70 -38.61
CA MET A 89 25.04 -30.08 -37.20
C MET A 89 24.61 -28.97 -36.21
N SER A 90 24.23 -27.79 -36.70
CA SER A 90 23.78 -26.66 -35.87
C SER A 90 22.25 -26.54 -35.73
N SER A 91 21.49 -27.06 -36.71
CA SER A 91 20.02 -27.04 -36.74
C SER A 91 19.43 -28.06 -35.75
N GLY A 92 19.93 -29.29 -35.73
CA GLY A 92 19.47 -30.35 -34.82
C GLY A 92 19.75 -30.07 -33.33
N GLY A 93 20.82 -29.33 -33.01
CA GLY A 93 21.14 -28.93 -31.64
C GLY A 93 20.20 -27.85 -31.07
N ILE A 94 19.68 -26.97 -31.94
CA ILE A 94 18.72 -25.91 -31.58
C ILE A 94 17.33 -26.52 -31.40
N GLU A 95 16.91 -27.42 -32.29
CA GLU A 95 15.61 -28.08 -32.22
C GLU A 95 15.50 -28.99 -30.98
N PHE A 96 16.57 -29.71 -30.64
CA PHE A 96 16.65 -30.52 -29.41
C PHE A 96 16.67 -29.68 -28.12
N GLN A 97 17.35 -28.53 -28.12
CA GLN A 97 17.31 -27.57 -27.00
C GLN A 97 15.91 -26.98 -26.82
N ASP A 98 15.23 -26.63 -27.91
CA ASP A 98 13.86 -26.14 -27.91
C ASP A 98 12.88 -27.21 -27.41
N GLU A 99 13.05 -28.47 -27.79
CA GLU A 99 12.23 -29.58 -27.32
C GLU A 99 12.44 -29.84 -25.82
N ILE A 100 13.69 -29.86 -25.34
CA ILE A 100 14.01 -29.97 -23.90
C ILE A 100 13.43 -28.79 -23.12
N SER A 101 13.49 -27.58 -23.67
CA SER A 101 12.89 -26.39 -23.03
C SER A 101 11.36 -26.53 -22.93
N ARG A 102 10.72 -27.07 -23.97
CA ARG A 102 9.28 -27.31 -24.05
C ARG A 102 8.83 -28.36 -23.03
N TRP A 103 9.56 -29.48 -22.92
CA TRP A 103 9.35 -30.51 -21.90
C TRP A 103 9.61 -29.99 -20.48
N ARG A 104 10.67 -29.21 -20.28
CA ARG A 104 10.99 -28.58 -18.98
C ARG A 104 9.89 -27.61 -18.56
N ASN A 105 9.31 -26.85 -19.49
CA ASN A 105 8.19 -25.95 -19.26
C ASN A 105 6.88 -26.71 -18.98
N ALA A 106 6.65 -27.84 -19.66
CA ALA A 106 5.49 -28.71 -19.42
C ALA A 106 5.48 -29.38 -18.02
N LEU A 107 6.67 -29.56 -17.42
CA LEU A 107 6.84 -30.12 -16.08
C LEU A 107 6.79 -29.08 -14.95
N GLN A 108 6.73 -27.78 -15.27
CA GLN A 108 6.66 -26.74 -14.24
C GLN A 108 5.26 -26.68 -13.60
N PRO A 109 5.16 -26.45 -12.28
CA PRO A 109 3.88 -26.24 -11.63
C PRO A 109 3.21 -24.97 -12.17
N PHE A 110 1.89 -25.02 -12.37
CA PHE A 110 1.12 -23.83 -12.73
C PHE A 110 1.36 -22.71 -11.72
N CYS A 111 1.78 -21.55 -12.22
CA CYS A 111 1.99 -20.33 -11.44
C CYS A 111 1.12 -19.22 -12.04
N PRO A 112 0.28 -18.55 -11.23
CA PRO A 112 -0.46 -17.37 -11.69
C PRO A 112 0.44 -16.38 -12.40
N SER A 113 -0.02 -15.77 -13.49
CA SER A 113 0.70 -14.69 -14.19
C SER A 113 0.79 -13.44 -13.32
N TYR A 114 1.64 -12.48 -13.70
CA TYR A 114 1.81 -11.24 -12.94
C TYR A 114 0.47 -10.50 -12.79
N SER A 115 -0.31 -10.41 -13.86
CA SER A 115 -1.63 -9.76 -13.84
C SER A 115 -2.62 -10.45 -12.90
N VAL A 116 -2.65 -11.79 -12.88
CA VAL A 116 -3.54 -12.55 -11.98
C VAL A 116 -3.13 -12.36 -10.52
N ALA A 117 -1.82 -12.47 -10.22
CA ALA A 117 -1.32 -12.26 -8.87
C ALA A 117 -1.55 -10.83 -8.37
N PHE A 118 -1.28 -9.82 -9.21
CA PHE A 118 -1.57 -8.43 -8.89
C PHE A 118 -3.05 -8.20 -8.58
N LYS A 119 -3.96 -8.69 -9.41
CA LYS A 119 -5.41 -8.53 -9.18
C LYS A 119 -5.85 -9.20 -7.88
N ALA A 120 -5.34 -10.40 -7.58
CA ALA A 120 -5.66 -11.10 -6.35
C ALA A 120 -5.15 -10.34 -5.11
N LEU A 121 -3.89 -9.89 -5.13
CA LEU A 121 -3.30 -9.11 -4.04
C LEU A 121 -4.02 -7.77 -3.88
N PHE A 122 -4.28 -7.06 -4.98
CA PHE A 122 -4.98 -5.77 -4.97
C PHE A 122 -6.39 -5.90 -4.39
N LEU A 123 -7.13 -6.96 -4.72
CA LEU A 123 -8.44 -7.20 -4.12
C LEU A 123 -8.34 -7.28 -2.59
N VAL A 124 -7.39 -8.04 -2.06
CA VAL A 124 -7.15 -8.15 -0.61
C VAL A 124 -6.74 -6.80 -0.02
N ARG A 125 -5.89 -6.02 -0.69
CA ARG A 125 -5.41 -4.73 -0.16
C ARG A 125 -6.46 -3.64 -0.23
N ALA A 126 -7.33 -3.65 -1.24
CA ALA A 126 -8.50 -2.79 -1.31
C ALA A 126 -9.52 -3.09 -0.20
N LEU A 127 -9.71 -4.37 0.14
CA LEU A 127 -10.51 -4.76 1.31
C LEU A 127 -9.86 -4.25 2.60
N ALA A 128 -8.53 -4.41 2.75
CA ALA A 128 -7.79 -3.87 3.89
C ALA A 128 -7.93 -2.35 4.01
N ALA A 129 -7.92 -1.61 2.90
CA ALA A 129 -8.08 -0.16 2.89
C ALA A 129 -9.40 0.29 3.54
N THR A 130 -10.44 -0.53 3.43
CA THR A 130 -11.79 -0.25 3.95
C THR A 130 -11.99 -0.77 5.38
N TYR A 131 -11.50 -1.97 5.67
CA TYR A 131 -11.84 -2.71 6.90
C TYR A 131 -10.70 -2.83 7.91
N SER A 132 -9.46 -2.52 7.52
CA SER A 132 -8.36 -2.48 8.49
C SER A 132 -8.54 -1.27 9.39
N ASN A 133 -8.53 -1.54 10.69
CA ASN A 133 -8.34 -0.49 11.67
C ASN A 133 -6.97 0.16 11.42
N ILE A 134 -6.89 1.43 11.79
CA ILE A 134 -5.62 2.10 11.90
C ILE A 134 -5.06 1.73 13.29
N SER A 135 -3.76 1.52 13.40
CA SER A 135 -3.14 0.94 14.61
C SER A 135 -2.27 1.92 15.39
N ASP A 136 -1.93 3.06 14.80
CA ASP A 136 -0.95 4.01 15.34
C ASP A 136 -1.36 5.48 15.14
N CYS A 137 -1.25 6.30 16.18
CA CYS A 137 -1.67 7.71 16.17
C CYS A 137 -0.87 8.57 15.20
N ASP A 138 0.38 8.23 14.91
CA ASP A 138 1.19 8.98 13.95
C ASP A 138 0.63 8.88 12.53
N GLU A 139 -0.01 7.76 12.16
CA GLU A 139 -0.67 7.67 10.85
C GLU A 139 -1.63 8.86 10.66
N VAL A 140 -2.33 9.25 11.73
CA VAL A 140 -3.29 10.35 11.72
C VAL A 140 -2.60 11.68 11.85
N PHE A 141 -1.94 11.92 12.97
CA PHE A 141 -1.51 13.26 13.34
C PHE A 141 -0.26 13.70 12.56
N ASN A 142 0.52 12.76 12.02
CA ASN A 142 1.67 13.10 11.20
C ASN A 142 1.42 12.99 9.69
N PHE A 143 0.31 12.40 9.24
CA PHE A 143 0.06 12.26 7.80
C PHE A 143 -1.35 12.67 7.38
N TRP A 144 -2.41 12.09 7.94
CA TRP A 144 -3.78 12.46 7.56
C TRP A 144 -4.11 13.90 7.93
N GLU A 145 -3.82 14.35 9.14
CA GLU A 145 -4.14 15.70 9.59
C GLU A 145 -3.32 16.80 8.87
N PRO A 146 -2.00 16.66 8.69
CA PRO A 146 -1.22 17.57 7.85
C PRO A 146 -1.67 17.58 6.38
N MET A 147 -2.11 16.45 5.84
CA MET A 147 -2.70 16.40 4.49
C MET A 147 -4.04 17.12 4.44
N HIS A 148 -4.90 16.94 5.45
CA HIS A 148 -6.16 17.66 5.56
C HIS A 148 -5.92 19.17 5.65
N TYR A 149 -4.93 19.60 6.44
CA TYR A 149 -4.52 20.99 6.51
C TYR A 149 -4.04 21.52 5.16
N LEU A 150 -3.19 20.78 4.46
CA LEU A 150 -2.69 21.19 3.15
C LEU A 150 -3.85 21.36 2.14
N GLN A 151 -4.80 20.42 2.12
CA GLN A 151 -5.94 20.43 1.19
C GLN A 151 -7.01 21.47 1.55
N TYR A 152 -7.42 21.55 2.81
CA TYR A 152 -8.61 22.29 3.26
C TYR A 152 -8.32 23.47 4.18
N GLY A 153 -7.09 23.65 4.64
CA GLY A 153 -6.67 24.79 5.47
C GLY A 153 -6.98 24.66 6.96
N SER A 154 -7.43 23.49 7.41
CA SER A 154 -7.68 23.16 8.83
C SER A 154 -7.14 21.77 9.13
N GLY A 155 -6.72 21.51 10.36
CA GLY A 155 -6.21 20.21 10.77
C GLY A 155 -5.35 20.33 12.02
N LEU A 156 -4.90 19.18 12.53
CA LEU A 156 -4.02 19.12 13.69
C LEU A 156 -2.55 18.91 13.30
N GLU A 157 -1.65 19.54 14.05
CA GLU A 157 -0.20 19.44 13.91
C GLU A 157 0.47 18.86 15.15
N THR A 158 1.61 18.21 14.93
CA THR A 158 2.54 17.79 15.99
C THR A 158 3.77 18.68 15.98
N TRP A 159 4.55 18.65 17.05
CA TRP A 159 5.83 19.37 17.13
C TRP A 159 6.80 18.98 16.00
N GLU A 160 6.62 17.80 15.41
CA GLU A 160 7.48 17.27 14.35
C GLU A 160 7.41 18.08 13.04
N TYR A 161 6.28 18.77 12.83
CA TYR A 161 6.04 19.71 11.73
C TYR A 161 6.40 21.17 12.08
N SER A 162 6.82 21.45 13.31
CA SER A 162 7.30 22.80 13.64
C SER A 162 8.61 23.09 12.89
N PRO A 163 8.77 24.27 12.26
CA PRO A 163 10.01 24.68 11.57
C PRO A 163 11.27 24.71 12.46
N VAL A 164 11.08 24.70 13.78
CA VAL A 164 12.17 24.57 14.76
C VAL A 164 12.86 23.21 14.63
N TYR A 165 12.07 22.15 14.51
CA TYR A 165 12.54 20.76 14.48
C TYR A 165 12.59 20.18 13.07
N ALA A 166 11.52 20.37 12.29
CA ALA A 166 11.37 19.94 10.90
C ALA A 166 11.87 18.50 10.67
N ILE A 167 11.28 17.53 11.38
CA ILE A 167 11.62 16.11 11.26
C ILE A 167 10.59 15.33 10.40
N ARG A 168 9.51 15.99 9.99
CA ARG A 168 8.56 15.50 8.98
C ARG A 168 8.61 16.33 7.71
N SER A 169 8.49 15.67 6.56
CA SER A 169 8.66 16.29 5.25
C SER A 169 7.31 16.61 4.63
N TRP A 170 7.11 17.87 4.24
CA TRP A 170 5.95 18.29 3.47
C TRP A 170 5.97 17.69 2.06
N ALA A 171 7.13 17.28 1.55
CA ALA A 171 7.24 16.58 0.27
C ALA A 171 6.45 15.27 0.24
N TYR A 172 6.47 14.50 1.34
CA TYR A 172 5.68 13.26 1.43
C TYR A 172 4.17 13.56 1.43
N ILE A 173 3.73 14.56 2.20
CA ILE A 173 2.33 15.00 2.25
C ILE A 173 1.86 15.49 0.89
N LEU A 174 2.71 16.24 0.18
CA LEU A 174 2.40 16.79 -1.14
C LEU A 174 2.08 15.70 -2.17
N VAL A 175 2.83 14.60 -2.18
CA VAL A 175 2.57 13.47 -3.10
C VAL A 175 1.16 12.92 -2.92
N HIS A 176 0.71 12.78 -1.67
CA HIS A 176 -0.61 12.25 -1.35
C HIS A 176 -1.71 13.30 -1.58
N ALA A 177 -1.46 14.58 -1.27
CA ALA A 177 -2.37 15.67 -1.55
C ALA A 177 -2.66 15.82 -3.06
N VAL A 178 -1.63 15.66 -3.91
CA VAL A 178 -1.80 15.64 -5.38
C VAL A 178 -2.71 14.48 -5.80
N ALA A 179 -2.46 13.27 -5.31
CA ALA A 179 -3.29 12.11 -5.62
C ALA A 179 -4.75 12.33 -5.16
N ALA A 180 -4.93 12.94 -3.99
CA ALA A 180 -6.23 13.21 -3.40
C ALA A 180 -7.02 14.25 -4.20
N GLU A 181 -6.35 15.25 -4.76
CA GLU A 181 -6.99 16.26 -5.62
C GLU A 181 -7.36 15.72 -6.99
N ILE A 182 -6.52 14.88 -7.56
CA ILE A 182 -6.87 14.16 -8.79
C ILE A 182 -8.14 13.35 -8.53
N ALA A 183 -8.23 12.66 -7.40
CA ALA A 183 -9.44 11.93 -7.02
C ALA A 183 -10.65 12.86 -6.83
N ARG A 184 -10.47 14.01 -6.15
CA ARG A 184 -11.52 15.02 -5.96
C ARG A 184 -12.05 15.54 -7.28
N LEU A 185 -11.17 15.90 -8.21
CA LEU A 185 -11.52 16.49 -9.51
C LEU A 185 -12.10 15.44 -10.46
N ALA A 186 -11.54 14.23 -10.51
CA ALA A 186 -11.96 13.19 -11.45
C ALA A 186 -13.26 12.50 -11.01
N LEU A 187 -13.50 12.36 -9.70
CA LEU A 187 -14.61 11.57 -9.14
C LEU A 187 -15.64 12.42 -8.38
N SER A 188 -15.44 13.74 -8.29
CA SER A 188 -16.24 14.62 -7.41
C SER A 188 -16.31 14.10 -5.97
N ALA A 189 -15.21 13.52 -5.49
CA ALA A 189 -15.16 12.83 -4.22
C ALA A 189 -15.22 13.80 -3.03
N ASN A 190 -15.99 13.46 -2.00
CA ASN A 190 -16.01 14.19 -0.73
C ASN A 190 -14.80 13.82 0.16
N ARG A 191 -14.62 14.52 1.29
CA ARG A 191 -13.47 14.33 2.20
C ARG A 191 -13.34 12.88 2.69
N LEU A 192 -14.45 12.27 3.11
CA LEU A 192 -14.50 10.88 3.54
C LEU A 192 -14.09 9.91 2.42
N GLN A 193 -14.59 10.13 1.20
CA GLN A 193 -14.23 9.29 0.05
C GLN A 193 -12.76 9.44 -0.32
N ILE A 194 -12.20 10.64 -0.25
CA ILE A 194 -10.78 10.91 -0.50
C ILE A 194 -9.89 10.08 0.43
N PHE A 195 -10.22 10.02 1.72
CA PHE A 195 -9.51 9.20 2.70
C PHE A 195 -9.41 7.73 2.24
N PHE A 196 -10.54 7.12 1.90
CA PHE A 196 -10.55 5.72 1.44
C PHE A 196 -9.89 5.52 0.08
N ILE A 197 -10.04 6.47 -0.86
CA ILE A 197 -9.38 6.40 -2.17
C ILE A 197 -7.86 6.38 -2.01
N ILE A 198 -7.30 7.23 -1.15
CA ILE A 198 -5.86 7.26 -0.89
C ILE A 198 -5.37 5.94 -0.28
N ARG A 199 -6.11 5.36 0.68
CA ARG A 199 -5.79 4.03 1.21
C ARG A 199 -5.81 2.95 0.13
N ILE A 200 -6.76 2.99 -0.80
CA ILE A 200 -6.82 2.05 -1.93
C ILE A 200 -5.62 2.25 -2.86
N VAL A 201 -5.18 3.49 -3.11
CA VAL A 201 -3.97 3.78 -3.90
C VAL A 201 -2.73 3.20 -3.22
N LEU A 202 -2.58 3.37 -1.91
CA LEU A 202 -1.48 2.75 -1.14
C LEU A 202 -1.53 1.22 -1.22
N GLY A 203 -2.72 0.63 -1.06
CA GLY A 203 -2.94 -0.80 -1.24
C GLY A 203 -2.59 -1.30 -2.64
N MET A 204 -2.82 -0.49 -3.68
CA MET A 204 -2.43 -0.78 -5.07
C MET A 204 -0.91 -0.79 -5.25
N VAL A 205 -0.21 0.20 -4.70
CA VAL A 205 1.26 0.28 -4.73
C VAL A 205 1.85 -0.92 -3.98
N SER A 206 1.31 -1.25 -2.79
CA SER A 206 1.69 -2.44 -2.03
C SER A 206 1.51 -3.73 -2.85
N ALA A 207 0.33 -3.92 -3.45
CA ALA A 207 0.04 -5.07 -4.31
C ALA A 207 0.97 -5.16 -5.54
N HIS A 208 1.37 -4.01 -6.10
CA HIS A 208 2.34 -3.95 -7.20
C HIS A 208 3.73 -4.43 -6.76
N CYS A 209 4.25 -3.91 -5.64
CA CYS A 209 5.53 -4.32 -5.07
C CYS A 209 5.55 -5.82 -4.76
N GLU A 210 4.48 -6.34 -4.17
CA GLU A 210 4.36 -7.75 -3.82
C GLU A 210 4.19 -8.67 -5.02
N ALA A 211 3.41 -8.27 -6.03
CA ALA A 211 3.30 -9.03 -7.28
C ALA A 211 4.64 -9.10 -8.02
N THR A 212 5.44 -8.04 -7.93
CA THR A 212 6.80 -7.97 -8.48
C THR A 212 7.74 -8.89 -7.69
N LEU A 213 7.68 -8.88 -6.35
CA LEU A 213 8.43 -9.81 -5.51
C LEU A 213 8.06 -11.28 -5.82
N TYR A 214 6.77 -11.59 -5.89
CA TYR A 214 6.27 -12.91 -6.28
C TYR A 214 6.82 -13.34 -7.65
N ARG A 215 6.78 -12.46 -8.65
CA ARG A 215 7.31 -12.75 -9.99
C ARG A 215 8.80 -13.02 -9.96
N ALA A 216 9.57 -12.17 -9.27
CA ALA A 216 11.01 -12.35 -9.13
C ALA A 216 11.36 -13.69 -8.48
N VAL A 217 10.59 -14.16 -7.49
CA VAL A 217 10.81 -15.47 -6.85
C VAL A 217 10.44 -16.63 -7.76
N VAL A 218 9.38 -16.50 -8.57
CA VAL A 218 9.02 -17.53 -9.57
C VAL A 218 10.12 -17.68 -10.62
N ASP A 219 10.65 -16.55 -11.11
CA ASP A 219 11.55 -16.54 -12.27
C ASP A 219 13.01 -16.84 -11.88
N GLU A 220 13.47 -16.31 -10.73
CA GLU A 220 14.88 -16.37 -10.32
C GLU A 220 15.18 -17.37 -9.21
N VAL A 221 14.16 -17.86 -8.46
CA VAL A 221 14.36 -18.81 -7.35
C VAL A 221 13.78 -20.18 -7.70
N ASP A 222 12.48 -20.38 -7.53
CA ASP A 222 11.78 -21.63 -7.87
C ASP A 222 10.27 -21.35 -7.96
N PRO A 223 9.58 -21.81 -9.03
CA PRO A 223 8.14 -21.61 -9.19
C PRO A 223 7.28 -22.13 -8.03
N ARG A 224 7.70 -23.20 -7.34
CA ARG A 224 6.98 -23.74 -6.16
C ARG A 224 7.08 -22.79 -4.98
N ILE A 225 8.25 -22.21 -4.74
CA ILE A 225 8.47 -21.23 -3.67
C ILE A 225 7.64 -19.97 -3.97
N GLY A 226 7.58 -19.55 -5.24
CA GLY A 226 6.70 -18.46 -5.67
C GLY A 226 5.24 -18.71 -5.32
N ARG A 227 4.70 -19.91 -5.56
CA ARG A 227 3.32 -20.26 -5.19
C ARG A 227 3.07 -20.20 -3.68
N TYR A 228 4.01 -20.70 -2.88
CA TYR A 228 3.93 -20.64 -1.42
C TYR A 228 3.96 -19.19 -0.95
N LEU A 229 4.85 -18.38 -1.52
CA LEU A 229 4.96 -16.96 -1.21
C LEU A 229 3.67 -16.21 -1.52
N LEU A 230 3.05 -16.47 -2.68
CA LEU A 230 1.80 -15.80 -3.06
C LEU A 230 0.70 -16.07 -2.03
N LEU A 231 0.55 -17.32 -1.56
CA LEU A 231 -0.43 -17.65 -0.52
C LEU A 231 -0.11 -16.92 0.80
N ALA A 232 1.17 -16.92 1.22
CA ALA A 232 1.61 -16.23 2.43
C ALA A 232 1.34 -14.71 2.37
N LEU A 233 1.63 -14.06 1.24
CA LEU A 233 1.37 -12.62 1.04
C LEU A 233 -0.13 -12.29 1.02
N LEU A 234 -0.96 -13.15 0.44
CA LEU A 234 -2.41 -12.97 0.38
C LEU A 234 -3.09 -13.07 1.74
N CYS A 235 -2.63 -13.99 2.60
CA CYS A 235 -3.40 -14.40 3.78
C CYS A 235 -2.80 -13.96 5.12
N SER A 236 -1.57 -13.45 5.17
CA SER A 236 -0.94 -13.05 6.44
C SER A 236 -1.60 -11.82 7.05
N ALA A 237 -1.86 -11.85 8.36
CA ALA A 237 -2.46 -10.71 9.06
C ALA A 237 -1.52 -9.50 9.07
N GLY A 238 -0.20 -9.73 9.16
CA GLY A 238 0.78 -8.65 9.10
C GLY A 238 0.75 -7.88 7.79
N THR A 239 0.69 -8.57 6.65
CA THR A 239 0.65 -7.91 5.34
C THR A 239 -0.67 -7.19 5.09
N TRP A 240 -1.79 -7.71 5.64
CA TRP A 240 -3.08 -7.01 5.65
C TRP A 240 -3.00 -5.66 6.39
N ILE A 241 -2.41 -5.64 7.59
CA ILE A 241 -2.30 -4.41 8.40
C ILE A 241 -1.34 -3.41 7.73
N ALA A 242 -0.19 -3.88 7.25
CA ALA A 242 0.85 -3.00 6.72
C ALA A 242 0.55 -2.41 5.33
N SER A 243 -0.37 -3.00 4.55
CA SER A 243 -0.52 -2.64 3.13
C SER A 243 -0.95 -1.20 2.87
N ASN A 244 -1.66 -0.58 3.82
CA ASN A 244 -2.19 0.77 3.69
C ASN A 244 -1.41 1.80 4.52
N GLY A 245 -0.42 1.37 5.31
CA GLY A 245 0.44 2.22 6.13
C GLY A 245 1.81 2.48 5.50
N ALA A 246 1.95 2.30 4.17
CA ALA A 246 3.25 2.37 3.51
C ALA A 246 3.84 3.80 3.53
N LEU A 247 4.92 3.98 4.29
CA LEU A 247 5.69 5.21 4.36
C LEU A 247 6.70 5.26 3.20
N LEU A 248 6.40 6.04 2.16
CA LEU A 248 7.42 6.44 1.18
C LEU A 248 8.42 7.37 1.85
N GLY A 249 9.72 7.08 1.71
CA GLY A 249 10.78 8.01 2.11
C GLY A 249 11.21 7.94 3.57
N TRP A 250 10.88 6.88 4.31
CA TRP A 250 11.50 6.64 5.63
C TRP A 250 12.97 6.24 5.44
N PRO A 251 13.96 7.07 5.81
CA PRO A 251 15.35 6.88 5.39
C PRO A 251 15.98 5.59 5.93
N PHE A 252 15.51 5.09 7.08
CA PHE A 252 16.02 3.87 7.69
C PHE A 252 15.76 2.62 6.85
N SER A 253 14.74 2.62 5.98
CA SER A 253 14.47 1.49 5.07
C SER A 253 15.63 1.23 4.09
N ALA A 254 16.57 2.16 3.92
CA ALA A 254 17.79 1.92 3.15
C ALA A 254 18.62 0.74 3.71
N ALA A 255 18.51 0.44 5.01
CA ALA A 255 19.23 -0.66 5.64
C ALA A 255 18.90 -2.03 5.01
N VAL A 256 17.63 -2.29 4.62
CA VAL A 256 17.29 -3.55 3.93
C VAL A 256 17.90 -3.66 2.53
N GLY A 257 18.35 -2.54 1.96
CA GLY A 257 19.08 -2.49 0.69
C GLY A 257 20.54 -2.95 0.78
N LEU A 258 21.14 -2.93 1.97
CA LEU A 258 22.57 -3.17 2.16
C LEU A 258 23.02 -4.56 1.67
N PRO A 259 22.33 -5.68 1.99
CA PRO A 259 22.71 -6.99 1.47
C PRO A 259 22.70 -7.08 -0.06
N PHE A 260 21.76 -6.39 -0.71
CA PHE A 260 21.69 -6.35 -2.18
C PHE A 260 22.82 -5.51 -2.79
N ALA A 261 23.24 -4.44 -2.12
CA ALA A 261 24.43 -3.68 -2.52
C ALA A 261 25.71 -4.52 -2.37
N ILE A 262 25.82 -5.31 -1.31
CA ILE A 262 26.93 -6.26 -1.10
C ILE A 262 26.93 -7.33 -2.19
N GLU A 263 25.77 -7.89 -2.53
CA GLU A 263 25.61 -8.85 -3.63
C GLU A 263 26.15 -8.30 -4.96
N GLU A 264 25.76 -7.08 -5.34
CA GLU A 264 26.21 -6.43 -6.58
C GLU A 264 27.74 -6.23 -6.64
N LEU A 265 28.40 -6.07 -5.49
CA LEU A 265 29.85 -5.85 -5.39
C LEU A 265 30.67 -7.14 -5.30
N LEU A 266 30.12 -8.18 -4.65
CA LEU A 266 30.85 -9.39 -4.30
C LEU A 266 30.52 -10.59 -5.19
N ILE A 267 29.28 -10.72 -5.67
CA ILE A 267 28.86 -11.89 -6.44
C ILE A 267 29.03 -11.63 -7.92
N HIS A 268 29.84 -12.47 -8.56
CA HIS A 268 30.00 -12.48 -10.01
C HIS A 268 28.73 -13.00 -10.70
N SER A 269 27.69 -12.18 -10.74
CA SER A 269 26.39 -12.56 -11.30
C SER A 269 26.31 -12.32 -12.80
N ARG A 270 25.59 -13.25 -13.46
CA ARG A 270 25.20 -13.40 -14.87
C ARG A 270 25.20 -12.11 -15.71
N SER A 271 26.37 -11.57 -16.02
CA SER A 271 26.44 -10.62 -17.14
C SER A 271 26.25 -11.45 -18.40
N GLN A 272 25.08 -11.34 -19.05
CA GLN A 272 24.84 -11.78 -20.44
C GLN A 272 25.72 -10.98 -21.42
N SER A 273 27.01 -10.86 -21.16
CA SER A 273 27.94 -10.38 -22.17
C SER A 273 28.36 -11.58 -22.98
N LYS A 274 27.84 -11.67 -24.21
CA LYS A 274 28.38 -12.54 -25.28
C LYS A 274 29.85 -12.20 -25.64
N LYS A 275 30.45 -11.20 -24.98
CA LYS A 275 31.83 -10.74 -25.22
C LYS A 275 32.76 -11.28 -24.13
N LYS A 276 33.91 -11.80 -24.60
CA LYS A 276 35.07 -12.31 -23.85
C LYS A 276 35.18 -11.79 -22.41
N THR A 277 35.31 -12.74 -21.48
CA THR A 277 35.69 -12.62 -20.08
C THR A 277 36.34 -11.28 -19.72
N VAL A 278 35.56 -10.36 -19.15
CA VAL A 278 36.08 -9.15 -18.52
C VAL A 278 36.92 -9.57 -17.32
N ARG A 279 38.14 -9.04 -17.19
CA ARG A 279 39.04 -9.31 -16.05
C ARG A 279 38.31 -8.95 -14.75
N PHE A 280 38.43 -9.80 -13.71
CA PHE A 280 37.68 -9.64 -12.45
C PHE A 280 37.80 -8.23 -11.83
N ARG A 281 38.99 -7.63 -11.89
CA ARG A 281 39.24 -6.26 -11.41
C ARG A 281 38.42 -5.22 -12.19
N ASP A 282 38.34 -5.36 -13.51
CA ASP A 282 37.63 -4.41 -14.36
C ASP A 282 36.11 -4.62 -14.26
N TRP A 283 35.65 -5.86 -14.08
CA TRP A 283 34.25 -6.18 -13.74
C TRP A 283 33.81 -5.52 -12.42
N ARG A 284 34.60 -5.67 -11.35
CA ARG A 284 34.32 -5.03 -10.04
C ARG A 284 34.31 -3.51 -10.15
N ARG A 285 35.25 -2.92 -10.89
CA ARG A 285 35.31 -1.47 -11.12
C ARG A 285 34.05 -0.95 -11.82
N VAL A 286 33.60 -1.61 -12.90
CA VAL A 286 32.39 -1.20 -13.63
C VAL A 286 31.14 -1.30 -12.74
N ARG A 287 31.02 -2.35 -11.93
CA ARG A 287 29.90 -2.54 -11.00
C ARG A 287 29.92 -1.54 -9.85
N PHE A 288 31.08 -1.28 -9.26
CA PHE A 288 31.25 -0.25 -8.24
C PHE A 288 30.90 1.14 -8.78
N LEU A 289 31.43 1.50 -9.95
CA LEU A 289 31.10 2.77 -10.60
C LEU A 289 29.59 2.87 -10.88
N ARG A 290 28.95 1.81 -11.35
CA ARG A 290 27.49 1.75 -11.53
C ARG A 290 26.75 1.95 -10.20
N LEU A 291 27.14 1.26 -9.14
CA LEU A 291 26.51 1.41 -7.83
C LEU A 291 26.63 2.85 -7.32
N VAL A 292 27.83 3.45 -7.41
CA VAL A 292 28.07 4.83 -6.98
C VAL A 292 27.27 5.81 -7.84
N THR A 293 27.31 5.70 -9.17
CA THR A 293 26.56 6.60 -10.04
C THR A 293 25.06 6.46 -9.88
N SER A 294 24.53 5.24 -9.75
CA SER A 294 23.13 4.99 -9.45
C SER A 294 22.74 5.53 -8.07
N SER A 295 23.59 5.37 -7.05
CA SER A 295 23.31 5.87 -5.70
C SER A 295 23.28 7.40 -5.67
N ILE A 296 24.24 8.07 -6.31
CA ILE A 296 24.27 9.54 -6.43
C ILE A 296 23.07 10.04 -7.24
N ALA A 297 22.74 9.36 -8.34
CA ALA A 297 21.59 9.73 -9.17
C ALA A 297 20.27 9.58 -8.40
N VAL A 298 20.05 8.47 -7.70
CA VAL A 298 18.84 8.25 -6.89
C VAL A 298 18.78 9.23 -5.73
N LEU A 299 19.90 9.42 -5.01
CA LEU A 299 19.97 10.39 -3.93
C LEU A 299 19.65 11.79 -4.43
N GLY A 300 20.23 12.22 -5.56
CA GLY A 300 19.92 13.51 -6.19
C GLY A 300 18.45 13.62 -6.59
N CYS A 301 17.91 12.62 -7.30
CA CYS A 301 16.52 12.61 -7.77
C CYS A 301 15.48 12.58 -6.65
N VAL A 302 15.82 12.06 -5.47
CA VAL A 302 14.89 11.98 -4.32
C VAL A 302 15.13 13.15 -3.35
N LEU A 303 16.37 13.37 -2.94
CA LEU A 303 16.72 14.37 -1.92
C LEU A 303 16.53 15.80 -2.43
N VAL A 304 16.88 16.10 -3.68
CA VAL A 304 16.77 17.47 -4.21
C VAL A 304 15.31 17.93 -4.22
N PRO A 305 14.34 17.17 -4.78
CA PRO A 305 12.92 17.55 -4.67
C PRO A 305 12.44 17.69 -3.24
N ILE A 306 12.81 16.77 -2.34
CA ILE A 306 12.43 16.84 -0.92
C ILE A 306 12.91 18.15 -0.30
N VAL A 307 14.20 18.48 -0.42
CA VAL A 307 14.79 19.69 0.15
C VAL A 307 14.18 20.96 -0.46
N LEU A 308 13.90 20.96 -1.77
CA LEU A 308 13.27 22.12 -2.43
C LEU A 308 11.84 22.35 -1.96
N ILE A 309 11.03 21.29 -1.85
CA ILE A 309 9.65 21.35 -1.38
C ILE A 309 9.62 21.75 0.10
N ASP A 310 10.43 21.11 0.93
CA ASP A 310 10.50 21.41 2.37
C ASP A 310 10.98 22.85 2.59
N ARG A 311 11.97 23.33 1.82
CA ARG A 311 12.38 24.75 1.86
C ARG A 311 11.24 25.70 1.50
N TYR A 312 10.38 25.32 0.57
CA TYR A 312 9.24 26.14 0.14
C TYR A 312 8.17 26.26 1.23
N TYR A 313 7.87 25.17 1.94
CA TYR A 313 6.86 25.13 3.01
C TYR A 313 7.40 25.67 4.34
N TYR A 314 8.56 25.21 4.79
CA TYR A 314 9.18 25.67 6.05
C TYR A 314 9.77 27.09 5.96
N LYS A 315 9.89 27.66 4.75
CA LYS A 315 10.59 28.93 4.48
C LYS A 315 12.05 28.95 4.95
N LYS A 316 12.63 27.78 5.22
CA LYS A 316 13.96 27.57 5.77
C LYS A 316 14.63 26.42 5.05
N LEU A 317 15.93 26.52 4.80
CA LEU A 317 16.69 25.40 4.25
C LEU A 317 16.86 24.33 5.33
N VAL A 318 16.18 23.19 5.16
CA VAL A 318 16.24 22.04 6.06
C VAL A 318 16.44 20.77 5.24
N ILE A 319 17.20 19.82 5.80
CA ILE A 319 17.36 18.49 5.23
C ILE A 319 16.61 17.53 6.16
N VAL A 320 15.30 17.43 5.96
CA VAL A 320 14.41 16.66 6.85
C VAL A 320 14.87 15.21 7.05
N PRO A 321 15.26 14.45 6.00
CA PRO A 321 15.75 13.08 6.19
C PRO A 321 17.02 12.98 7.04
N LEU A 322 17.84 14.04 7.09
CA LEU A 322 18.99 14.10 7.98
C LEU A 322 18.54 14.44 9.42
N ASN A 323 17.63 15.40 9.60
CA ASN A 323 17.12 15.79 10.92
C ASN A 323 16.48 14.60 11.66
N ILE A 324 15.67 13.78 10.97
CA ILE A 324 15.06 12.60 11.58
C ILE A 324 16.11 11.53 11.99
N VAL A 325 17.19 11.39 11.21
CA VAL A 325 18.30 10.49 11.56
C VAL A 325 19.06 11.03 12.76
N LEU A 326 19.36 12.33 12.78
CA LEU A 326 20.02 12.99 13.90
C LEU A 326 19.20 12.88 15.19
N TYR A 327 17.89 13.08 15.10
CA TYR A 327 16.98 12.94 16.23
C TYR A 327 16.93 11.50 16.76
N ASN A 328 16.64 10.52 15.90
CA ASN A 328 16.45 9.14 16.35
C ASN A 328 17.75 8.43 16.78
N VAL A 329 18.89 8.78 16.18
CA VAL A 329 20.17 8.07 16.42
C VAL A 329 21.09 8.84 17.37
N PHE A 330 21.05 10.17 17.34
CA PHE A 330 21.96 11.04 18.08
C PHE A 330 21.25 12.04 19.01
N GLY A 331 19.95 11.84 19.29
CA GLY A 331 19.11 12.75 20.07
C GLY A 331 19.41 12.82 21.58
N GLY A 332 20.29 11.97 22.10
CA GLY A 332 20.65 11.95 23.52
C GLY A 332 19.41 11.75 24.41
N ASP A 333 19.17 12.70 25.33
CA ASP A 333 18.03 12.68 26.27
C ASP A 333 16.68 13.00 25.61
N VAL A 334 16.66 13.42 24.34
CA VAL A 334 15.46 13.77 23.59
C VAL A 334 15.38 12.88 22.36
N GLY A 335 15.13 11.59 22.60
CA GLY A 335 14.99 10.55 21.58
C GLY A 335 13.62 9.87 21.65
N PRO A 336 13.39 8.83 20.82
CA PRO A 336 12.11 8.12 20.75
C PRO A 336 11.71 7.42 22.06
N ASP A 337 12.65 7.21 22.97
CA ASP A 337 12.42 6.54 24.25
C ASP A 337 11.46 7.32 25.19
N ILE A 338 11.28 8.63 24.96
CA ILE A 338 10.34 9.46 25.73
C ILE A 338 8.87 9.06 25.54
N PHE A 339 8.58 8.29 24.48
CA PHE A 339 7.25 7.76 24.18
C PHE A 339 7.01 6.36 24.78
N GLY A 340 8.00 5.84 25.51
CA GLY A 340 7.96 4.54 26.16
C GLY A 340 8.89 3.52 25.52
N THR A 341 9.28 2.52 26.28
CA THR A 341 10.17 1.43 25.85
C THR A 341 9.51 0.09 26.05
N GLU A 342 9.80 -0.85 25.16
CA GLU A 342 9.27 -2.21 25.23
C GLU A 342 10.43 -3.22 25.25
N PRO A 343 10.24 -4.40 25.86
CA PRO A 343 11.30 -5.39 25.96
C PRO A 343 11.56 -6.10 24.61
N TRP A 344 12.68 -6.82 24.50
CA TRP A 344 13.11 -7.48 23.25
C TRP A 344 12.09 -8.50 22.69
N TRP A 345 11.31 -9.16 23.58
CA TRP A 345 10.31 -10.14 23.16
C TRP A 345 9.04 -9.50 22.57
N PHE A 346 8.88 -8.18 22.61
CA PHE A 346 7.76 -7.46 21.99
C PHE A 346 7.62 -7.82 20.51
N TYR A 347 8.72 -7.75 19.74
CA TYR A 347 8.69 -8.06 18.32
C TYR A 347 8.44 -9.54 18.01
N ILE A 348 8.82 -10.44 18.93
CA ILE A 348 8.52 -11.87 18.78
C ILE A 348 7.03 -12.11 18.96
N LEU A 349 6.42 -11.51 19.98
CA LEU A 349 4.97 -11.60 20.19
C LEU A 349 4.20 -10.97 19.02
N ASN A 350 4.63 -9.80 18.56
CA ASN A 350 4.06 -9.14 17.39
C ASN A 350 4.15 -10.02 16.13
N GLY A 351 5.34 -10.57 15.86
CA GLY A 351 5.58 -11.47 14.74
C GLY A 351 4.74 -12.74 14.78
N LEU A 352 4.62 -13.37 15.95
CA LEU A 352 3.79 -14.56 16.16
C LEU A 352 2.29 -14.26 15.98
N LEU A 353 1.83 -13.08 16.40
CA LEU A 353 0.45 -12.67 16.19
C LEU A 353 0.14 -12.46 14.70
N ASN A 354 1.07 -11.84 13.97
CA ASN A 354 0.83 -11.43 12.58
C ASN A 354 1.16 -12.50 11.52
N PHE A 355 2.08 -13.42 11.83
CA PHE A 355 2.58 -14.46 10.92
C PHE A 355 2.64 -15.86 11.54
N ASN A 356 2.22 -16.05 12.80
CA ASN A 356 2.14 -17.36 13.45
C ASN A 356 3.43 -18.20 13.32
N ILE A 357 3.32 -19.47 12.89
CA ILE A 357 4.47 -20.36 12.70
C ILE A 357 5.39 -19.90 11.55
N LEU A 358 4.88 -19.11 10.61
CA LEU A 358 5.72 -18.56 9.53
C LEU A 358 6.75 -17.58 10.06
N PHE A 359 6.44 -16.85 11.13
CA PHE A 359 7.43 -15.99 11.79
C PHE A 359 8.64 -16.80 12.28
N LEU A 360 8.38 -17.92 12.99
CA LEU A 360 9.44 -18.79 13.47
C LEU A 360 10.21 -19.44 12.32
N ALA A 361 9.49 -19.90 11.28
CA ALA A 361 10.11 -20.43 10.08
C ALA A 361 11.04 -19.41 9.40
N ALA A 362 10.70 -18.12 9.42
CA ALA A 362 11.50 -17.07 8.79
C ALA A 362 12.90 -16.91 9.41
N PHE A 363 13.06 -17.13 10.72
CA PHE A 363 14.37 -17.09 11.40
C PHE A 363 15.18 -18.38 11.29
N LEU A 364 14.56 -19.47 10.83
CA LEU A 364 15.24 -20.72 10.53
C LEU A 364 15.80 -20.76 9.10
N SER A 365 15.58 -19.72 8.29
CA SER A 365 15.92 -19.73 6.86
C SER A 365 17.41 -19.84 6.59
N ILE A 366 18.27 -19.08 7.29
CA ILE A 366 19.73 -19.17 7.13
C ILE A 366 20.29 -20.47 7.73
N PRO A 367 19.93 -20.88 8.97
CA PRO A 367 20.37 -22.17 9.51
C PRO A 367 20.01 -23.37 8.63
N VAL A 368 18.77 -23.41 8.12
CA VAL A 368 18.31 -24.49 7.25
C VAL A 368 19.00 -24.42 5.89
N LEU A 369 19.26 -23.22 5.35
CA LEU A 369 20.05 -23.06 4.13
C LEU A 369 21.46 -23.65 4.29
N PHE A 370 22.13 -23.36 5.40
CA PHE A 370 23.47 -23.89 5.69
C PHE A 370 23.44 -25.43 5.75
N ILE A 371 22.51 -26.00 6.53
CA ILE A 371 22.34 -27.46 6.61
C ILE A 371 22.08 -28.06 5.22
N THR A 372 21.23 -27.41 4.41
CA THR A 372 20.89 -27.89 3.06
C THR A 372 22.10 -27.86 2.13
N TYR A 373 22.91 -26.80 2.17
CA TYR A 373 24.11 -26.67 1.35
C TYR A 373 25.12 -27.80 1.62
N PHE A 374 25.33 -28.18 2.89
CA PHE A 374 26.27 -29.26 3.21
C PHE A 374 25.71 -30.67 3.04
N THR A 375 24.39 -30.83 2.93
CA THR A 375 23.76 -32.16 2.84
C THR A 375 23.25 -32.52 1.45
N ILE A 376 22.65 -31.56 0.74
CA ILE A 376 22.02 -31.72 -0.59
C ILE A 376 22.16 -30.44 -1.43
N PRO A 377 23.39 -30.04 -1.79
CA PRO A 377 23.63 -28.80 -2.54
C PRO A 377 22.92 -28.78 -3.90
N GLU A 378 22.67 -29.93 -4.53
CA GLU A 378 21.97 -30.01 -5.82
C GLU A 378 20.51 -29.53 -5.78
N VAL A 379 19.91 -29.45 -4.58
CA VAL A 379 18.52 -29.06 -4.39
C VAL A 379 18.34 -27.55 -4.21
N LEU A 380 19.44 -26.83 -4.00
CA LEU A 380 19.38 -25.38 -3.89
C LEU A 380 18.76 -24.79 -5.17
N PRO A 381 17.83 -23.83 -5.03
CA PRO A 381 17.11 -23.32 -6.18
C PRO A 381 18.08 -22.79 -7.23
N ASN A 382 18.08 -23.42 -8.41
CA ASN A 382 18.87 -23.01 -9.55
C ASN A 382 17.89 -22.62 -10.66
N PRO A 383 17.91 -21.37 -11.15
CA PRO A 383 16.96 -20.92 -12.14
C PRO A 383 17.05 -21.78 -13.42
N PRO A 384 15.90 -22.13 -14.05
CA PRO A 384 15.84 -23.07 -15.17
C PRO A 384 16.56 -22.60 -16.45
N SER A 385 16.98 -21.33 -16.50
CA SER A 385 17.62 -20.68 -17.64
C SER A 385 19.16 -20.66 -17.62
N SER A 386 19.84 -21.24 -16.62
CA SER A 386 21.32 -21.19 -16.59
C SER A 386 21.98 -22.21 -17.52
N THR A 387 22.68 -21.71 -18.54
CA THR A 387 23.78 -22.39 -19.22
C THR A 387 25.09 -22.39 -18.42
N GLY A 388 25.07 -21.99 -17.14
CA GLY A 388 26.23 -22.03 -16.24
C GLY A 388 25.83 -22.17 -14.78
N GLN A 389 26.51 -23.07 -14.04
CA GLN A 389 26.31 -23.27 -12.61
C GLN A 389 26.61 -21.98 -11.81
N LEU A 390 25.81 -21.71 -10.78
CA LEU A 390 26.14 -20.66 -9.81
C LEU A 390 27.46 -20.99 -9.13
N LYS A 391 28.39 -20.02 -9.13
CA LYS A 391 29.71 -20.19 -8.49
C LYS A 391 29.63 -20.26 -6.96
N ASP A 392 28.61 -19.66 -6.34
CA ASP A 392 28.37 -19.71 -4.90
C ASP A 392 26.88 -19.50 -4.55
N PRO A 393 26.07 -20.57 -4.48
CA PRO A 393 24.66 -20.47 -4.14
C PRO A 393 24.43 -20.14 -2.65
N LEU A 394 25.36 -20.52 -1.75
CA LEU A 394 25.21 -20.26 -0.31
C LEU A 394 25.28 -18.77 -0.03
N LEU A 395 26.32 -18.08 -0.53
CA LEU A 395 26.48 -16.64 -0.35
C LEU A 395 25.31 -15.86 -0.96
N LEU A 396 24.87 -16.24 -2.17
CA LEU A 396 23.74 -15.59 -2.84
C LEU A 396 22.46 -15.68 -2.00
N PHE A 397 22.02 -16.89 -1.63
CA PHE A 397 20.78 -17.04 -0.88
C PHE A 397 20.89 -16.46 0.53
N THR A 398 22.08 -16.51 1.16
CA THR A 398 22.31 -15.82 2.44
C THR A 398 22.06 -14.32 2.31
N LEU A 399 22.59 -13.68 1.26
CA LEU A 399 22.38 -12.25 1.02
C LEU A 399 20.90 -11.92 0.73
N LYS A 400 20.16 -12.79 0.03
CA LYS A 400 18.71 -12.60 -0.20
C LYS A 400 17.86 -12.75 1.08
N LEU A 401 18.26 -13.62 2.01
CA LEU A 401 17.52 -13.88 3.27
C LEU A 401 17.90 -12.91 4.40
N SER A 402 19.14 -12.40 4.38
CA SER A 402 19.72 -11.55 5.43
C SER A 402 19.02 -10.21 5.72
N PRO A 403 18.29 -9.53 4.80
CA PRO A 403 17.70 -8.24 5.14
C PRO A 403 16.71 -8.31 6.29
N LEU A 404 15.97 -9.44 6.44
CA LEU A 404 15.13 -9.67 7.62
C LEU A 404 15.95 -9.69 8.91
N TYR A 405 17.06 -10.44 8.93
CA TYR A 405 17.91 -10.58 10.12
C TYR A 405 18.57 -9.25 10.49
N LEU A 406 19.11 -8.54 9.48
CA LEU A 406 19.70 -7.22 9.67
C LEU A 406 18.70 -6.25 10.31
N TRP A 407 17.49 -6.19 9.76
CA TRP A 407 16.43 -5.32 10.28
C TRP A 407 16.05 -5.67 11.72
N MET A 408 15.87 -6.97 12.00
CA MET A 408 15.51 -7.44 13.33
C MET A 408 16.60 -7.15 14.35
N VAL A 409 17.89 -7.29 14.00
CA VAL A 409 19.00 -6.92 14.89
C VAL A 409 18.98 -5.43 15.21
N ILE A 410 18.79 -4.57 14.21
CA ILE A 410 18.74 -3.11 14.39
C ILE A 410 17.61 -2.73 15.36
N PHE A 411 16.39 -3.21 15.12
CA PHE A 411 15.23 -2.79 15.91
C PHE A 411 15.09 -3.50 17.25
N ILE A 412 15.55 -4.75 17.40
CA ILE A 412 15.62 -5.39 18.73
C ILE A 412 16.59 -4.65 19.65
N ALA A 413 17.69 -4.10 19.10
CA ALA A 413 18.67 -3.34 19.85
C ALA A 413 18.15 -1.97 20.32
N GLN A 414 17.12 -1.40 19.68
CA GLN A 414 16.53 -0.13 20.11
C GLN A 414 15.63 -0.32 21.34
N PRO A 415 15.70 0.52 22.38
CA PRO A 415 14.82 0.44 23.55
C PRO A 415 13.35 0.68 23.18
N HIS A 416 13.07 1.76 22.47
CA HIS A 416 11.77 2.05 21.90
C HIS A 416 11.38 1.09 20.75
N LYS A 417 10.15 0.57 20.78
CA LYS A 417 9.66 -0.41 19.80
C LYS A 417 8.21 -0.15 19.44
N GLU A 418 7.90 -0.30 18.17
CA GLU A 418 6.55 -0.13 17.63
C GLU A 418 6.31 -1.14 16.52
N GLU A 419 5.07 -1.61 16.39
CA GLU A 419 4.70 -2.59 15.36
C GLU A 419 5.05 -2.12 13.94
N ARG A 420 4.80 -0.84 13.63
CA ARG A 420 5.00 -0.27 12.29
C ARG A 420 6.46 -0.29 11.83
N PHE A 421 7.44 -0.30 12.73
CA PHE A 421 8.86 -0.39 12.35
C PHE A 421 9.15 -1.71 11.62
N LEU A 422 8.34 -2.76 11.85
CA LEU A 422 8.49 -4.04 11.16
C LEU A 422 7.76 -4.11 9.81
N PHE A 423 6.91 -3.15 9.46
CA PHE A 423 6.15 -3.17 8.18
C PHE A 423 7.08 -3.30 6.97
N VAL A 424 8.28 -2.73 7.03
CA VAL A 424 9.33 -2.80 5.99
C VAL A 424 9.72 -4.24 5.66
N VAL A 425 9.71 -5.15 6.64
CA VAL A 425 10.19 -6.53 6.48
C VAL A 425 9.10 -7.59 6.47
N TYR A 426 7.84 -7.20 6.59
CA TYR A 426 6.70 -8.14 6.56
C TYR A 426 6.66 -9.02 5.30
N PRO A 427 6.86 -8.51 4.07
CA PRO A 427 7.00 -9.37 2.89
C PRO A 427 8.21 -10.31 2.94
N LEU A 428 9.29 -9.89 3.62
CA LEU A 428 10.51 -10.68 3.78
C LEU A 428 10.35 -11.79 4.82
N VAL A 429 9.51 -11.60 5.85
CA VAL A 429 9.09 -12.68 6.75
C VAL A 429 8.42 -13.79 5.93
N CYS A 430 7.47 -13.44 5.05
CA CYS A 430 6.82 -14.40 4.17
C CYS A 430 7.83 -15.14 3.27
N PHE A 431 8.74 -14.41 2.62
CA PHE A 431 9.77 -15.01 1.75
C PHE A 431 10.68 -15.97 2.51
N ASN A 432 11.24 -15.54 3.64
CA ASN A 432 12.12 -16.37 4.45
C ASN A 432 11.40 -17.61 4.99
N ALA A 433 10.14 -17.48 5.41
CA ALA A 433 9.34 -18.59 5.89
C ALA A 433 9.13 -19.67 4.82
N VAL A 434 8.73 -19.28 3.61
CA VAL A 434 8.46 -20.24 2.53
C VAL A 434 9.74 -20.89 2.01
N MET A 435 10.87 -20.17 2.05
CA MET A 435 12.18 -20.73 1.78
C MET A 435 12.53 -21.82 2.80
N THR A 436 12.35 -21.57 4.10
CA THR A 436 12.54 -22.58 5.14
C THR A 436 11.66 -23.79 4.92
N LEU A 437 10.35 -23.61 4.69
CA LEU A 437 9.42 -24.72 4.48
C LEU A 437 9.82 -25.57 3.26
N PHE A 438 10.25 -24.94 2.17
CA PHE A 438 10.74 -25.63 0.99
C PHE A 438 12.02 -26.43 1.28
N LEU A 439 13.01 -25.82 1.93
CA LEU A 439 14.29 -26.49 2.20
C LEU A 439 14.12 -27.63 3.22
N VAL A 440 13.31 -27.43 4.27
CA VAL A 440 12.95 -28.50 5.24
C VAL A 440 12.23 -29.64 4.53
N GLN A 441 11.28 -29.36 3.63
CA GLN A 441 10.62 -30.40 2.83
C GLN A 441 11.66 -31.25 2.08
N LYS A 442 12.69 -30.63 1.50
CA LYS A 442 13.75 -31.31 0.75
C LYS A 442 14.69 -32.13 1.62
N LEU A 443 15.06 -31.61 2.78
CA LEU A 443 15.82 -32.35 3.78
C LEU A 443 15.07 -33.59 4.27
N VAL A 444 13.77 -33.45 4.54
CA VAL A 444 12.90 -34.58 4.94
C VAL A 444 12.78 -35.61 3.83
N GLN A 445 12.59 -35.19 2.57
CA GLN A 445 12.59 -36.09 1.41
C GLN A 445 13.90 -36.90 1.35
N ARG A 446 15.06 -36.22 1.41
CA ARG A 446 16.37 -36.87 1.38
C ARG A 446 16.59 -37.84 2.53
N ALA A 447 16.14 -37.49 3.73
CA ALA A 447 16.26 -38.33 4.91
C ALA A 447 15.43 -39.61 4.75
N LEU A 448 14.18 -39.49 4.31
CA LEU A 448 13.28 -40.63 4.10
C LEU A 448 13.69 -41.52 2.93
N ASP A 449 14.25 -40.93 1.86
CA ASP A 449 14.73 -41.69 0.69
C ASP A 449 15.85 -42.69 1.04
N ARG A 450 16.56 -42.51 2.16
CA ARG A 450 17.54 -43.49 2.66
C ARG A 450 16.90 -44.76 3.22
N PHE A 451 15.65 -44.69 3.68
CA PHE A 451 14.97 -45.77 4.38
C PHE A 451 13.88 -46.45 3.55
N VAL A 452 13.61 -45.95 2.35
CA VAL A 452 12.41 -46.33 1.58
C VAL A 452 12.77 -46.88 0.20
N THR A 453 12.02 -47.89 -0.24
CA THR A 453 12.15 -48.50 -1.57
C THR A 453 11.83 -47.52 -2.70
N ARG A 454 12.52 -47.65 -3.83
CA ARG A 454 12.38 -46.76 -5.01
C ARG A 454 10.94 -46.59 -5.53
N SER A 455 10.07 -47.58 -5.34
CA SER A 455 8.64 -47.48 -5.73
C SER A 455 7.82 -46.52 -4.86
N LYS A 456 8.24 -46.29 -3.60
CA LYS A 456 7.51 -45.45 -2.62
C LYS A 456 8.05 -44.01 -2.55
N THR A 457 9.23 -43.74 -3.13
CA THR A 457 9.85 -42.41 -3.20
C THR A 457 8.94 -41.33 -3.81
N ALA A 458 8.29 -41.65 -4.94
CA ALA A 458 7.37 -40.71 -5.60
C ALA A 458 6.18 -40.32 -4.70
N ALA A 459 5.66 -41.26 -3.93
CA ALA A 459 4.58 -41.01 -2.98
C ALA A 459 5.04 -40.09 -1.84
N ILE A 460 6.23 -40.34 -1.26
CA ILE A 460 6.80 -39.49 -0.20
C ILE A 460 6.98 -38.06 -0.67
N HIS A 461 7.51 -37.87 -1.89
CA HIS A 461 7.73 -36.53 -2.44
C HIS A 461 6.41 -35.78 -2.62
N LYS A 462 5.35 -36.48 -3.04
CA LYS A 462 3.99 -35.93 -3.14
C LYS A 462 3.42 -35.56 -1.76
N TYR A 463 3.50 -36.45 -0.78
CA TYR A 463 2.96 -36.21 0.56
C TYR A 463 3.69 -35.08 1.31
N SER A 464 5.02 -35.01 1.22
CA SER A 464 5.76 -33.92 1.86
C SER A 464 5.51 -32.57 1.21
N ALA A 465 5.26 -32.51 -0.12
CA ALA A 465 4.77 -31.29 -0.76
C ALA A 465 3.37 -30.91 -0.26
N GLY A 466 2.49 -31.89 -0.06
CA GLY A 466 1.17 -31.69 0.55
C GLY A 466 1.26 -31.11 1.96
N LEU A 467 2.23 -31.57 2.77
CA LEU A 467 2.43 -31.08 4.14
C LEU A 467 2.77 -29.59 4.18
N VAL A 468 3.58 -29.09 3.25
CA VAL A 468 3.88 -27.64 3.15
C VAL A 468 2.59 -26.85 2.91
N TRP A 469 1.72 -27.30 2.02
CA TRP A 469 0.40 -26.67 1.81
C TRP A 469 -0.47 -26.74 3.06
N VAL A 470 -0.48 -27.86 3.80
CA VAL A 470 -1.22 -27.97 5.06
C VAL A 470 -0.76 -26.92 6.07
N VAL A 471 0.56 -26.73 6.24
CA VAL A 471 1.13 -25.70 7.12
C VAL A 471 0.73 -24.30 6.68
N LEU A 472 0.82 -24.00 5.37
CA LEU A 472 0.45 -22.69 4.82
C LEU A 472 -1.05 -22.41 4.95
N ILE A 473 -1.92 -23.39 4.70
CA ILE A 473 -3.37 -23.24 4.83
C ILE A 473 -3.75 -23.06 6.31
N ALA A 474 -3.13 -23.81 7.23
CA ALA A 474 -3.34 -23.63 8.67
C ALA A 474 -2.91 -22.23 9.13
N SER A 475 -1.73 -21.78 8.68
CA SER A 475 -1.25 -20.42 8.94
C SER A 475 -2.19 -19.35 8.37
N ALA A 476 -2.69 -19.53 7.15
CA ALA A 476 -3.66 -18.65 6.53
C ALA A 476 -4.98 -18.59 7.34
N ALA A 477 -5.48 -19.73 7.81
CA ALA A 477 -6.71 -19.78 8.62
C ALA A 477 -6.56 -19.03 9.95
N ILE A 478 -5.41 -19.17 10.63
CA ILE A 478 -5.10 -18.44 11.87
C ILE A 478 -5.03 -16.93 11.60
N SER A 479 -4.36 -16.53 10.53
CA SER A 479 -4.23 -15.12 10.14
C SER A 479 -5.58 -14.51 9.74
N LEU A 480 -6.41 -15.23 8.99
CA LEU A 480 -7.77 -14.78 8.66
C LEU A 480 -8.65 -14.67 9.90
N SER A 481 -8.56 -15.62 10.84
CA SER A 481 -9.25 -15.53 12.14
C SER A 481 -8.83 -14.27 12.90
N ARG A 482 -7.55 -13.89 12.88
CA ARG A 482 -7.07 -12.62 13.47
C ARG A 482 -7.63 -11.41 12.76
N ILE A 483 -7.61 -11.37 11.42
CA ILE A 483 -8.17 -10.25 10.64
C ILE A 483 -9.65 -10.04 10.99
N VAL A 484 -10.42 -11.13 11.03
CA VAL A 484 -11.84 -11.08 11.43
C VAL A 484 -11.99 -10.61 12.88
N ALA A 485 -11.12 -11.05 13.80
CA ALA A 485 -11.14 -10.59 15.19
C ALA A 485 -10.93 -9.08 15.28
N LEU A 486 -9.95 -8.55 14.55
CA LEU A 486 -9.64 -7.12 14.56
C LEU A 486 -10.81 -6.29 14.05
N HIS A 487 -11.49 -6.76 13.00
CA HIS A 487 -12.70 -6.13 12.50
C HIS A 487 -13.86 -6.24 13.49
N GLU A 488 -14.24 -7.44 13.93
CA GLU A 488 -15.41 -7.64 14.77
C GLU A 488 -15.27 -7.03 16.17
N HIS A 489 -14.07 -7.08 16.75
CA HIS A 489 -13.86 -6.66 18.14
C HIS A 489 -13.52 -5.17 18.27
N TYR A 490 -12.91 -4.56 17.26
CA TYR A 490 -12.28 -3.24 17.38
C TYR A 490 -12.57 -2.25 16.23
N SER A 491 -13.52 -2.54 15.32
CA SER A 491 -13.90 -1.59 14.23
C SER A 491 -14.77 -0.41 14.67
N ALA A 492 -15.13 -0.31 15.95
CA ALA A 492 -16.04 0.73 16.42
C ALA A 492 -15.58 2.17 16.11
N PRO A 493 -14.30 2.54 16.28
CA PRO A 493 -13.84 3.90 15.99
C PRO A 493 -14.05 4.30 14.53
N ILE A 494 -13.59 3.47 13.57
CA ILE A 494 -13.70 3.80 12.14
C ILE A 494 -15.15 3.88 11.67
N GLU A 495 -16.04 3.01 12.17
CA GLU A 495 -17.47 3.05 11.81
C GLU A 495 -18.17 4.27 12.44
N VAL A 496 -17.88 4.60 13.69
CA VAL A 496 -18.51 5.75 14.38
C VAL A 496 -18.08 7.07 13.74
N TYR A 497 -16.79 7.24 13.41
CA TYR A 497 -16.33 8.41 12.66
C TYR A 497 -16.91 8.44 11.23
N ARG A 498 -17.05 7.30 10.55
CA ARG A 498 -17.75 7.25 9.25
C ARG A 498 -19.19 7.76 9.35
N ARG A 499 -19.91 7.39 10.42
CA ARG A 499 -21.27 7.89 10.68
C ARG A 499 -21.30 9.35 11.13
N ALA A 500 -20.24 9.84 11.77
CA ALA A 500 -20.12 11.24 12.14
C ALA A 500 -20.21 12.17 10.93
N PHE A 501 -19.67 11.76 9.77
CA PHE A 501 -19.76 12.52 8.53
C PHE A 501 -21.22 12.87 8.14
N ASP A 502 -22.16 11.95 8.35
CA ASP A 502 -23.57 12.13 8.00
C ASP A 502 -24.43 12.68 9.16
N LEU A 503 -24.06 12.34 10.40
CA LEU A 503 -24.87 12.64 11.60
C LEU A 503 -24.56 14.00 12.22
N VAL A 504 -23.35 14.52 12.03
CA VAL A 504 -22.96 15.84 12.53
C VAL A 504 -23.62 16.90 11.66
N LYS A 505 -24.55 17.65 12.25
CA LYS A 505 -25.24 18.75 11.59
C LYS A 505 -24.49 20.05 11.83
N VAL A 506 -24.05 20.67 10.75
CA VAL A 506 -23.50 22.03 10.75
C VAL A 506 -24.59 22.99 10.29
N PRO A 507 -24.91 24.05 11.05
CA PRO A 507 -25.88 25.05 10.62
C PRO A 507 -25.41 25.74 9.34
N SER A 508 -26.10 25.52 8.22
CA SER A 508 -25.88 26.28 7.00
C SER A 508 -26.33 27.73 7.22
N LEU A 509 -25.52 28.70 6.82
CA LEU A 509 -26.05 30.03 6.49
C LEU A 509 -27.02 29.85 5.33
N ASN A 510 -28.32 29.80 5.62
CA ASN A 510 -29.34 29.85 4.58
C ASN A 510 -29.16 31.18 3.84
N VAL A 511 -28.70 31.11 2.59
CA VAL A 511 -29.03 32.11 1.57
C VAL A 511 -30.55 32.18 1.56
N VAL A 512 -31.09 33.37 1.81
CA VAL A 512 -32.52 33.66 1.71
C VAL A 512 -32.94 33.40 0.26
N GLU A 513 -33.49 32.21 -0.03
CA GLU A 513 -34.38 32.04 -1.18
C GLU A 513 -35.67 32.79 -0.85
N GLY A 514 -35.75 34.03 -1.32
CA GLY A 514 -36.88 34.90 -1.05
C GLY A 514 -36.90 36.11 -1.98
N SER A 515 -37.23 35.88 -3.25
CA SER A 515 -38.03 36.84 -4.03
C SER A 515 -38.43 36.22 -5.36
N ASP A 516 -39.74 36.04 -5.53
CA ASP A 516 -40.41 35.81 -6.82
C ASP A 516 -39.91 36.80 -7.89
N PRO A 517 -39.66 36.35 -9.15
CA PRO A 517 -39.29 37.21 -10.26
C PRO A 517 -40.54 37.83 -10.90
N SER A 518 -41.34 38.57 -10.13
CA SER A 518 -42.48 39.29 -10.70
C SER A 518 -42.95 40.42 -9.78
N VAL A 519 -42.17 41.49 -9.68
CA VAL A 519 -42.61 42.90 -9.76
C VAL A 519 -41.32 43.73 -9.87
N LEU A 520 -40.86 44.00 -11.10
CA LEU A 520 -39.99 45.14 -11.36
C LEU A 520 -40.70 46.04 -12.37
N SER A 521 -41.54 46.92 -11.85
CA SER A 521 -42.13 48.02 -12.58
C SER A 521 -41.91 49.30 -11.80
N SER A 522 -41.20 50.20 -12.47
CA SER A 522 -41.34 51.65 -12.41
C SER A 522 -40.67 52.43 -11.27
N THR A 523 -39.94 53.44 -11.74
CA THR A 523 -39.60 54.75 -11.16
C THR A 523 -38.38 54.88 -10.25
N ALA A 524 -37.32 55.40 -10.88
CA ALA A 524 -36.24 56.12 -10.26
C ALA A 524 -36.70 57.51 -9.77
N SER A 525 -36.30 57.93 -8.57
CA SER A 525 -35.92 59.31 -8.26
C SER A 525 -35.20 59.44 -6.89
N SER A 526 -34.00 60.02 -6.95
CA SER A 526 -33.33 60.90 -5.98
C SER A 526 -33.63 60.83 -4.47
N SER A 527 -32.63 60.42 -3.67
CA SER A 527 -31.86 61.25 -2.72
C SER A 527 -31.32 60.42 -1.54
N PRO A 528 -30.13 60.76 -0.98
CA PRO A 528 -29.44 59.95 -0.01
C PRO A 528 -29.81 60.40 1.41
N ASP A 529 -30.28 59.50 2.28
CA ASP A 529 -30.09 59.65 3.73
C ASP A 529 -30.48 58.37 4.50
N VAL A 530 -29.55 57.96 5.36
CA VAL A 530 -29.71 57.06 6.52
C VAL A 530 -30.15 55.62 6.24
N ILE A 531 -29.16 54.72 6.07
CA ILE A 531 -29.31 53.31 6.46
C ILE A 531 -28.27 53.04 7.54
N GLN A 532 -28.75 53.00 8.78
CA GLN A 532 -28.04 52.43 9.91
C GLN A 532 -27.64 50.99 9.56
N SER A 533 -26.33 50.75 9.54
CA SER A 533 -25.73 49.43 9.42
C SER A 533 -26.02 48.61 10.68
N THR A 534 -27.08 47.81 10.68
CA THR A 534 -27.12 46.62 11.53
C THR A 534 -26.26 45.54 10.86
N ASN A 535 -24.95 45.65 11.05
CA ASN A 535 -24.00 44.57 10.77
C ASN A 535 -24.18 43.46 11.82
N ASN A 536 -25.27 42.70 11.73
CA ASN A 536 -25.34 41.38 12.34
C ASN A 536 -24.74 40.37 11.35
N GLN A 537 -23.42 40.46 11.13
CA GLN A 537 -22.66 39.31 10.67
C GLN A 537 -22.74 38.28 11.81
N LYS A 538 -23.68 37.35 11.73
CA LYS A 538 -23.68 36.14 12.56
C LYS A 538 -22.36 35.44 12.29
N LYS A 539 -21.40 35.59 13.21
CA LYS A 539 -20.16 34.82 13.26
C LYS A 539 -20.55 33.35 13.12
N GLN A 540 -20.04 32.69 12.08
CA GLN A 540 -20.34 31.28 11.82
C GLN A 540 -19.88 30.47 13.06
N GLU A 541 -20.83 29.88 13.76
CA GLU A 541 -20.52 29.11 14.96
C GLU A 541 -19.87 27.79 14.54
N ILE A 542 -18.62 27.58 14.96
CA ILE A 542 -17.85 26.39 14.64
C ILE A 542 -18.45 25.22 15.41
N VAL A 543 -18.87 24.16 14.70
CA VAL A 543 -19.35 22.94 15.33
C VAL A 543 -18.16 22.06 15.71
N ARG A 544 -18.02 21.70 16.98
CA ARG A 544 -16.94 20.85 17.47
C ARG A 544 -17.43 19.44 17.80
N VAL A 545 -16.69 18.46 17.29
CA VAL A 545 -16.79 17.05 17.68
C VAL A 545 -15.62 16.74 18.59
N CYS A 546 -15.90 16.56 19.87
CA CYS A 546 -14.87 16.41 20.88
C CYS A 546 -14.58 14.95 21.20
N VAL A 547 -13.33 14.63 21.53
CA VAL A 547 -12.90 13.31 21.99
C VAL A 547 -11.93 13.47 23.16
N GLY A 548 -12.12 12.67 24.21
CA GLY A 548 -11.24 12.65 25.39
C GLY A 548 -10.30 11.44 25.36
N LYS A 549 -10.48 10.52 26.31
CA LYS A 549 -9.65 9.31 26.53
C LYS A 549 -9.43 8.38 25.32
N GLU A 550 -10.20 8.53 24.24
CA GLU A 550 -10.10 7.73 23.02
C GLU A 550 -9.41 8.47 21.87
N TRP A 551 -8.74 9.60 22.13
CA TRP A 551 -8.09 10.44 21.11
C TRP A 551 -7.06 9.70 20.24
N TYR A 552 -6.44 8.62 20.75
CA TYR A 552 -5.48 7.81 20.01
C TYR A 552 -6.14 6.83 19.01
N ARG A 553 -7.49 6.79 18.96
CA ARG A 553 -8.27 5.91 18.07
C ARG A 553 -8.83 6.63 16.84
N PHE A 554 -7.98 7.39 16.17
CA PHE A 554 -8.22 7.88 14.80
C PHE A 554 -9.27 8.98 14.62
N PRO A 555 -9.27 10.02 15.45
CA PRO A 555 -10.09 11.18 15.17
C PRO A 555 -9.43 11.99 14.04
N SER A 556 -10.05 12.05 12.86
CA SER A 556 -9.56 12.88 11.75
C SER A 556 -10.65 13.74 11.13
N HIS A 557 -10.28 14.95 10.72
CA HIS A 557 -11.16 15.89 10.04
C HIS A 557 -11.70 15.36 8.70
N TYR A 558 -11.06 14.36 8.07
CA TYR A 558 -11.62 13.69 6.88
C TYR A 558 -12.97 13.01 7.13
N PHE A 559 -13.26 12.64 8.37
CA PHE A 559 -14.51 12.00 8.78
C PHE A 559 -15.58 13.00 9.23
N LEU A 560 -15.28 14.30 9.19
CA LEU A 560 -16.20 15.34 9.61
C LEU A 560 -16.72 16.12 8.39
N PRO A 561 -17.97 16.60 8.44
CA PRO A 561 -18.51 17.48 7.40
C PRO A 561 -17.81 18.84 7.41
N GLU A 562 -17.94 19.58 6.31
CA GLU A 562 -17.39 20.93 6.21
C GLU A 562 -18.00 21.87 7.26
N GLY A 563 -17.14 22.64 7.93
CA GLY A 563 -17.53 23.52 9.05
C GLY A 563 -17.55 22.84 10.42
N ALA A 564 -17.32 21.53 10.49
CA ALA A 564 -17.05 20.83 11.75
C ALA A 564 -15.55 20.70 12.02
N LYS A 565 -15.14 20.88 13.28
CA LYS A 565 -13.77 20.70 13.75
C LYS A 565 -13.67 19.63 14.82
N LEU A 566 -12.53 18.98 14.89
CA LEU A 566 -12.20 18.07 15.97
C LEU A 566 -11.73 18.87 17.20
N GLY A 567 -12.20 18.50 18.38
CA GLY A 567 -11.72 19.03 19.66
C GLY A 567 -11.17 17.93 20.54
N LEU A 568 -10.12 18.23 21.32
CA LEU A 568 -9.54 17.28 22.27
C LEU A 568 -9.92 17.69 23.69
N LEU A 569 -10.53 16.78 24.46
CA LEU A 569 -10.85 17.03 25.86
C LEU A 569 -9.69 16.61 26.77
N LYS A 570 -9.57 17.28 27.92
CA LYS A 570 -8.64 16.82 28.96
C LYS A 570 -9.04 15.41 29.41
N SER A 571 -8.02 14.56 29.52
CA SER A 571 -8.09 13.16 29.93
C SER A 571 -6.97 12.92 30.93
N HIS A 572 -6.84 11.71 31.48
CA HIS A 572 -5.69 11.32 32.33
C HIS A 572 -4.36 11.26 31.57
N PHE A 573 -4.37 11.56 30.26
CA PHE A 573 -3.16 11.73 29.49
C PHE A 573 -2.50 13.09 29.82
N ASP A 574 -1.24 13.05 30.25
CA ASP A 574 -0.42 14.22 30.62
C ASP A 574 0.76 14.42 29.65
N GLY A 575 0.65 13.90 28.43
CA GLY A 575 1.61 14.09 27.35
C GLY A 575 1.21 15.23 26.40
N LEU A 576 2.06 15.50 25.41
CA LEU A 576 1.76 16.50 24.39
C LEU A 576 0.75 15.94 23.37
N LEU A 577 -0.46 16.49 23.37
CA LEU A 577 -1.45 16.26 22.32
C LEU A 577 -1.16 17.10 21.07
N PRO A 578 -1.66 16.71 19.89
CA PRO A 578 -1.54 17.53 18.69
C PRO A 578 -2.36 18.84 18.85
N GLY A 579 -1.83 19.93 18.29
CA GLY A 579 -2.43 21.27 18.35
C GLY A 579 -3.13 21.63 17.04
N GLU A 580 -3.91 22.71 17.00
CA GLU A 580 -4.49 23.21 15.73
C GLU A 580 -3.42 23.94 14.90
N PHE A 581 -3.32 23.63 13.60
CA PHE A 581 -2.48 24.42 12.69
C PHE A 581 -2.96 25.88 12.64
N GLU A 582 -2.03 26.81 12.40
CA GLU A 582 -2.39 28.19 12.12
C GLU A 582 -3.19 28.29 10.81
N GLU A 583 -4.44 28.72 10.91
CA GLU A 583 -5.35 28.91 9.77
C GLU A 583 -5.28 30.36 9.25
N MET A 584 -5.62 30.58 7.97
CA MET A 584 -5.75 31.95 7.47
C MET A 584 -6.94 32.65 8.12
N ALA A 585 -6.79 33.94 8.44
CA ALA A 585 -7.88 34.76 8.95
C ALA A 585 -9.02 34.80 7.92
N HIS A 586 -10.26 34.58 8.36
CA HIS A 586 -11.45 34.57 7.49
C HIS A 586 -11.67 35.87 6.70
N ASP A 587 -11.09 36.99 7.16
CA ASP A 587 -11.18 38.31 6.52
C ASP A 587 -10.02 38.59 5.55
N GLU A 588 -8.99 37.73 5.52
CA GLU A 588 -7.89 37.78 4.56
C GLU A 588 -8.17 36.83 3.39
N GLU A 589 -9.15 37.16 2.56
CA GLU A 589 -9.09 36.69 1.17
C GLU A 589 -7.82 37.30 0.56
N LEU A 590 -6.74 36.50 0.52
CA LEU A 590 -5.58 36.80 -0.30
C LEU A 590 -6.11 37.25 -1.67
N PRO A 591 -5.84 38.49 -2.12
CA PRO A 591 -6.36 38.97 -3.38
C PRO A 591 -5.98 37.95 -4.45
N PRO A 592 -6.88 37.62 -5.41
CA PRO A 592 -6.52 36.74 -6.51
C PRO A 592 -5.22 37.27 -7.09
N LEU A 593 -4.14 36.46 -7.00
CA LEU A 593 -2.74 36.88 -7.21
C LEU A 593 -2.68 37.93 -8.31
N ALA A 594 -2.53 39.20 -7.91
CA ALA A 594 -2.74 40.34 -8.78
C ALA A 594 -1.96 40.11 -10.08
N SER A 595 -2.63 40.25 -11.22
CA SER A 595 -1.97 40.23 -12.52
C SER A 595 -0.92 41.33 -12.51
N ARG A 596 0.35 40.97 -12.35
CA ARG A 596 1.45 41.89 -12.60
C ARG A 596 1.36 42.23 -14.08
N SER A 597 0.82 43.38 -14.41
CA SER A 597 0.99 43.99 -15.72
C SER A 597 2.48 44.32 -15.84
N SER A 598 3.26 43.41 -16.42
CA SER A 598 4.58 43.79 -16.91
C SER A 598 4.37 44.82 -18.00
N ALA A 599 4.68 46.08 -17.68
CA ALA A 599 4.80 47.15 -18.64
C ALA A 599 5.95 46.80 -19.61
N ALA A 600 5.61 46.21 -20.75
CA ALA A 600 6.25 46.33 -22.05
C ALA A 600 5.65 45.26 -22.98
N ASN A 601 4.89 45.70 -23.97
CA ASN A 601 4.22 44.92 -25.01
C ASN A 601 3.03 44.08 -24.51
N GLY A 602 1.82 44.60 -24.76
CA GLY A 602 0.51 44.05 -24.40
C GLY A 602 0.15 42.67 -24.96
N LYS A 603 1.01 41.67 -24.75
CA LYS A 603 0.64 40.25 -24.79
C LYS A 603 0.50 39.79 -23.35
N ILE A 604 -0.74 39.57 -22.94
CA ILE A 604 -1.04 38.89 -21.67
C ILE A 604 -0.56 37.44 -21.84
N HIS A 605 0.66 37.17 -21.39
CA HIS A 605 1.06 35.80 -21.14
C HIS A 605 0.36 35.38 -19.86
N HIS A 606 -0.65 34.53 -19.96
CA HIS A 606 -1.04 33.68 -18.83
C HIS A 606 0.06 32.60 -18.74
N PRO A 607 1.06 32.70 -17.83
CA PRO A 607 1.76 31.48 -17.46
C PRO A 607 0.69 30.47 -17.06
N MET A 608 0.86 29.21 -17.41
CA MET A 608 0.07 28.10 -16.88
C MET A 608 0.29 28.08 -15.36
N ARG A 609 -0.40 28.96 -14.65
CA ARG A 609 -0.28 29.20 -13.22
C ARG A 609 -1.37 28.38 -12.58
N ILE A 610 -0.97 27.19 -12.15
CA ILE A 610 -1.77 26.34 -11.27
C ILE A 610 -2.07 27.21 -10.04
N ASP A 611 -3.32 27.65 -9.88
CA ASP A 611 -3.80 28.31 -8.66
C ASP A 611 -3.74 27.28 -7.54
N TRP A 612 -2.57 27.19 -6.90
CA TRP A 612 -2.31 26.16 -5.92
C TRP A 612 -3.01 26.57 -4.63
N ARG A 613 -4.22 26.04 -4.43
CA ARG A 613 -4.96 26.11 -3.15
C ARG A 613 -4.10 25.70 -1.94
N TRP A 614 -3.00 25.00 -2.19
CA TRP A 614 -2.06 24.50 -1.17
C TRP A 614 -0.72 25.25 -1.18
N SER A 615 -0.67 26.46 -1.74
CA SER A 615 0.54 27.27 -1.68
C SER A 615 0.89 27.51 -0.21
N ALA A 616 2.19 27.52 0.10
CA ALA A 616 2.65 27.80 1.46
C ALA A 616 2.21 29.19 1.95
N GLU A 617 1.92 30.12 1.04
CA GLU A 617 1.35 31.44 1.37
C GLU A 617 -0.10 31.34 1.85
N ARG A 618 -0.89 30.39 1.33
CA ARG A 618 -2.27 30.14 1.77
C ARG A 618 -2.35 29.20 2.98
N ARG A 619 -1.20 28.80 3.54
CA ARG A 619 -1.05 27.80 4.60
C ARG A 619 0.00 28.27 5.62
N PRO A 620 -0.28 29.34 6.40
CA PRO A 620 0.69 29.94 7.31
C PRO A 620 1.28 28.92 8.30
N GLY A 621 0.46 27.96 8.73
CA GLY A 621 0.79 26.79 9.55
C GLY A 621 1.97 25.96 9.08
N THR A 622 2.34 25.98 7.79
CA THR A 622 3.51 25.21 7.33
C THR A 622 4.85 25.84 7.71
N SER A 623 4.82 27.09 8.16
CA SER A 623 6.01 27.90 8.47
C SER A 623 5.94 28.67 9.79
N SER A 624 4.76 28.72 10.42
CA SER A 624 4.58 29.26 11.76
C SER A 624 5.30 28.39 12.78
N VAL A 625 5.81 29.02 13.84
CA VAL A 625 6.38 28.29 14.99
C VAL A 625 5.34 28.30 16.11
N PRO A 626 4.70 27.16 16.41
CA PRO A 626 3.72 27.09 17.49
C PRO A 626 4.41 27.34 18.84
N LYS A 627 3.77 28.12 19.72
CA LYS A 627 4.36 28.52 21.01
C LYS A 627 4.41 27.38 22.04
N THR A 628 3.47 26.45 21.94
CA THR A 628 3.20 25.39 22.94
C THR A 628 3.81 24.03 22.56
N MET A 629 4.31 23.88 21.33
CA MET A 629 4.92 22.65 20.86
C MET A 629 6.30 22.43 21.47
N ASN A 630 6.57 21.20 21.92
CA ASN A 630 7.85 20.81 22.49
C ASN A 630 8.23 19.37 22.10
N ASN A 631 9.52 19.10 21.95
CA ASN A 631 10.04 17.77 21.63
C ASN A 631 10.26 16.86 22.85
N GLN A 632 9.71 17.22 24.02
CA GLN A 632 9.89 16.51 25.29
C GLN A 632 8.61 15.81 25.77
N ASN A 633 7.58 15.75 24.92
CA ASN A 633 6.27 15.21 25.25
C ASN A 633 5.63 15.83 26.51
N LYS A 634 5.93 17.10 26.79
CA LYS A 634 5.33 17.84 27.91
C LYS A 634 3.94 18.33 27.53
N GLU A 635 2.99 18.13 28.43
CA GLU A 635 1.61 18.58 28.25
C GLU A 635 1.51 20.08 27.92
N ALA A 636 0.60 20.40 26.99
CA ALA A 636 0.20 21.75 26.66
C ALA A 636 -1.30 21.92 26.89
N LEU A 637 -1.68 22.66 27.95
CA LEU A 637 -3.08 22.85 28.33
C LEU A 637 -3.91 23.61 27.27
N GLU A 638 -3.26 24.42 26.44
CA GLU A 638 -3.90 25.19 25.37
C GLU A 638 -4.43 24.30 24.23
N HIS A 639 -4.01 23.03 24.16
CA HIS A 639 -4.49 22.11 23.12
C HIS A 639 -5.86 21.49 23.47
N TYR A 640 -6.34 21.70 24.70
CA TYR A 640 -7.65 21.20 25.11
C TYR A 640 -8.78 22.15 24.74
N THR A 641 -9.86 21.58 24.24
CA THR A 641 -11.13 22.26 24.03
C THR A 641 -11.97 22.17 25.31
N PRO A 642 -12.49 23.30 25.84
CA PRO A 642 -13.46 23.27 26.93
C PRO A 642 -14.73 22.52 26.53
N LEU A 643 -15.27 21.70 27.43
CA LEU A 643 -16.45 20.86 27.18
C LEU A 643 -17.66 21.68 26.72
N GLU A 644 -17.76 22.93 27.18
CA GLU A 644 -18.85 23.84 26.86
C GLU A 644 -18.89 24.20 25.37
N GLN A 645 -17.75 24.11 24.67
CA GLN A 645 -17.63 24.38 23.25
C GLN A 645 -17.96 23.17 22.37
N CYS A 646 -18.23 22.00 22.96
CA CYS A 646 -18.50 20.76 22.26
C CYS A 646 -20.00 20.56 22.02
N GLN A 647 -20.42 20.51 20.75
CA GLN A 647 -21.80 20.15 20.37
C GLN A 647 -21.96 18.64 20.17
N TYR A 648 -20.88 17.95 19.83
CA TYR A 648 -20.83 16.50 19.70
C TYR A 648 -19.66 15.94 20.49
N LEU A 649 -19.79 14.69 20.92
CA LEU A 649 -18.80 13.97 21.70
C LEU A 649 -18.66 12.54 21.16
N VAL A 650 -17.43 12.06 21.07
CA VAL A 650 -17.11 10.66 20.87
C VAL A 650 -16.52 10.08 22.15
N ASP A 651 -17.15 9.04 22.68
CA ASP A 651 -16.73 8.41 23.94
C ASP A 651 -16.94 6.88 23.90
N LEU A 652 -16.23 6.18 24.76
CA LEU A 652 -16.33 4.73 24.98
C LEU A 652 -16.73 4.46 26.42
N ASP A 653 -17.87 3.80 26.59
CA ASP A 653 -18.37 3.41 27.90
C ASP A 653 -18.53 1.90 28.04
N TYR A 654 -17.96 1.33 29.10
CA TYR A 654 -18.11 -0.08 29.44
C TYR A 654 -19.21 -0.23 30.49
N SER A 655 -20.46 -0.38 30.04
CA SER A 655 -21.66 -0.51 30.89
C SER A 655 -21.56 -1.65 31.94
N GLY A 656 -20.81 -2.72 31.64
CA GLY A 656 -20.58 -3.85 32.55
C GLY A 656 -19.49 -3.65 33.62
N ARG A 657 -18.79 -2.52 33.65
CA ARG A 657 -17.86 -2.20 34.74
C ARG A 657 -18.63 -1.51 35.87
N GLU A 658 -18.90 -2.25 36.94
CA GLU A 658 -19.38 -1.66 38.20
C GLU A 658 -18.29 -0.74 38.74
N THR A 659 -18.69 0.47 39.11
CA THR A 659 -17.77 1.48 39.59
C THR A 659 -18.25 1.94 40.95
N THR A 660 -17.61 1.41 41.99
CA THR A 660 -17.77 1.95 43.35
C THR A 660 -17.27 3.40 43.46
N ASN A 661 -16.46 3.89 42.51
CA ASN A 661 -15.85 5.24 42.54
C ASN A 661 -16.00 6.11 41.26
N SER A 662 -16.69 5.69 40.18
CA SER A 662 -16.67 6.48 38.92
C SER A 662 -17.62 7.67 38.86
N LYS A 663 -18.38 7.94 39.92
CA LYS A 663 -19.11 9.21 40.03
C LYS A 663 -18.19 10.37 40.43
N GLU A 664 -16.93 10.08 40.76
CA GLU A 664 -15.94 11.04 41.26
C GLU A 664 -14.78 11.34 40.29
N ASP A 665 -14.74 10.70 39.10
CA ASP A 665 -13.73 11.07 38.09
C ASP A 665 -14.13 12.38 37.43
N LEU A 666 -13.62 13.48 37.99
CA LEU A 666 -13.86 14.84 37.51
C LEU A 666 -13.18 15.14 36.17
N VAL A 667 -12.19 14.33 35.77
CA VAL A 667 -11.42 14.52 34.53
C VAL A 667 -12.06 13.73 33.38
N GLU A 668 -12.44 12.48 33.63
CA GLU A 668 -13.08 11.59 32.65
C GLU A 668 -14.44 11.07 33.14
N PRO A 669 -15.45 11.93 33.25
CA PRO A 669 -16.79 11.49 33.61
C PRO A 669 -17.36 10.56 32.53
N ARG A 670 -18.31 9.71 32.93
CA ARG A 670 -19.02 8.81 32.02
C ARG A 670 -20.07 9.59 31.22
N TYR A 671 -19.64 10.37 30.23
CA TYR A 671 -20.50 11.24 29.43
C TYR A 671 -21.69 10.49 28.81
N LEU A 672 -21.50 9.24 28.37
CA LEU A 672 -22.56 8.42 27.78
C LEU A 672 -23.63 7.93 28.76
N GLN A 673 -23.42 8.09 30.08
CA GLN A 673 -24.41 7.79 31.12
C GLN A 673 -25.22 9.03 31.52
N ASP A 674 -24.72 10.22 31.22
CA ASP A 674 -25.41 11.49 31.43
C ASP A 674 -26.43 11.74 30.32
N VAL A 675 -27.60 11.10 30.46
CA VAL A 675 -28.70 11.17 29.48
C VAL A 675 -29.40 12.53 29.45
N ASP A 676 -29.20 13.35 30.49
CA ASP A 676 -29.79 14.67 30.64
C ASP A 676 -29.07 15.69 29.75
N HIS A 677 -27.74 15.56 29.60
CA HIS A 677 -26.95 16.44 28.74
C HIS A 677 -26.60 15.84 27.37
N TRP A 678 -26.52 14.50 27.25
CA TRP A 678 -26.05 13.83 26.04
C TRP A 678 -27.09 12.87 25.45
N GLU A 679 -27.29 12.99 24.14
CA GLU A 679 -28.11 12.10 23.33
C GLU A 679 -27.22 11.22 22.45
N LYS A 680 -27.32 9.89 22.61
CA LYS A 680 -26.58 8.94 21.77
C LYS A 680 -27.18 8.92 20.36
N LEU A 681 -26.38 9.26 19.35
CA LEU A 681 -26.81 9.24 17.95
C LEU A 681 -26.51 7.90 17.29
N TYR A 682 -25.30 7.37 17.50
CA TYR A 682 -24.88 6.09 16.93
C TYR A 682 -23.85 5.44 17.82
N CYS A 683 -24.00 4.14 18.08
CA CYS A 683 -23.10 3.36 18.91
C CYS A 683 -22.71 2.05 18.20
N LYS A 684 -21.45 1.65 18.37
CA LYS A 684 -20.93 0.37 17.90
C LYS A 684 -20.23 -0.34 19.05
N LYS A 685 -20.42 -1.66 19.14
CA LYS A 685 -19.83 -2.50 20.18
C LYS A 685 -18.30 -2.53 20.04
N PHE A 686 -17.62 -2.45 21.17
CA PHE A 686 -16.17 -2.55 21.29
C PHE A 686 -15.83 -3.54 22.41
N LEU A 687 -14.94 -4.51 22.16
CA LEU A 687 -14.71 -5.61 23.10
C LEU A 687 -14.04 -5.11 24.40
N ASP A 688 -14.62 -5.42 25.56
CA ASP A 688 -13.96 -5.17 26.85
C ASP A 688 -12.87 -6.22 27.09
N THR A 689 -11.61 -5.78 27.10
CA THR A 689 -10.45 -6.67 27.30
C THR A 689 -10.13 -6.95 28.77
N THR A 690 -10.83 -6.31 29.70
CA THR A 690 -10.58 -6.39 31.15
C THR A 690 -11.59 -7.24 31.90
N THR A 691 -12.75 -7.52 31.31
CA THR A 691 -13.85 -8.28 31.92
C THR A 691 -14.29 -9.45 31.03
N GLY A 692 -15.08 -10.37 31.62
CA GLY A 692 -15.61 -11.55 30.92
C GLY A 692 -14.54 -12.36 30.17
N ALA A 693 -14.95 -12.89 29.02
CA ALA A 693 -14.08 -13.66 28.12
C ALA A 693 -12.99 -12.82 27.45
N GLY A 694 -13.14 -11.49 27.41
CA GLY A 694 -12.14 -10.59 26.84
C GLY A 694 -10.82 -10.54 27.61
N ARG A 695 -10.79 -10.99 28.88
CA ARG A 695 -9.53 -11.21 29.62
C ARG A 695 -8.63 -12.27 29.01
N ASN A 696 -9.21 -13.22 28.28
CA ASN A 696 -8.46 -14.29 27.65
C ASN A 696 -7.73 -13.77 26.40
N ARG A 697 -6.40 -13.92 26.36
CA ARG A 697 -5.54 -13.43 25.27
C ARG A 697 -5.92 -14.02 23.90
N TRP A 698 -6.40 -15.25 23.85
CA TRP A 698 -6.82 -15.89 22.60
C TRP A 698 -8.09 -15.28 22.04
N VAL A 699 -9.08 -14.97 22.91
CA VAL A 699 -10.33 -14.30 22.51
C VAL A 699 -10.05 -12.88 22.02
N ARG A 700 -9.07 -12.19 22.60
CA ARG A 700 -8.65 -10.85 22.14
C ARG A 700 -7.99 -10.88 20.76
N ALA A 701 -7.17 -11.91 20.52
CA ALA A 701 -6.28 -11.97 19.36
C ALA A 701 -6.92 -12.65 18.14
N PHE A 702 -7.87 -13.56 18.34
CA PHE A 702 -8.45 -14.40 17.29
C PHE A 702 -9.96 -14.45 17.37
N TRP A 703 -10.59 -14.62 16.21
CA TRP A 703 -12.03 -14.81 16.12
C TRP A 703 -12.33 -16.26 16.48
N ILE A 704 -13.05 -16.43 17.59
CA ILE A 704 -13.47 -17.72 18.13
C ILE A 704 -14.99 -17.71 18.26
N PRO A 705 -15.71 -18.72 17.72
CA PRO A 705 -17.16 -18.83 17.87
C PRO A 705 -17.58 -18.92 19.34
N ASP A 706 -18.70 -18.31 19.69
CA ASP A 706 -19.06 -18.08 21.10
C ASP A 706 -19.20 -19.35 21.94
N LYS A 707 -19.66 -20.47 21.36
CA LYS A 707 -19.70 -21.77 22.04
C LYS A 707 -18.31 -22.21 22.54
N PHE A 708 -17.28 -22.01 21.72
CA PHE A 708 -15.90 -22.33 22.09
C PHE A 708 -15.30 -21.29 23.03
N VAL A 709 -15.73 -20.03 22.95
CA VAL A 709 -15.32 -18.97 23.90
C VAL A 709 -15.77 -19.34 25.31
N VAL A 710 -17.03 -19.74 25.48
CA VAL A 710 -17.58 -20.16 26.78
C VAL A 710 -16.82 -21.36 27.32
N ALA A 711 -16.53 -22.36 26.47
CA ALA A 711 -15.72 -23.51 26.87
C ALA A 711 -14.29 -23.11 27.29
N LEU A 712 -13.61 -22.29 26.48
CA LEU A 712 -12.23 -21.84 26.71
C LEU A 712 -12.09 -20.97 27.97
N THR A 713 -13.14 -20.23 28.32
CA THR A 713 -13.13 -19.26 29.42
C THR A 713 -13.94 -19.72 30.63
N ARG A 714 -14.20 -21.02 30.74
CA ARG A 714 -14.87 -21.66 31.89
C ARG A 714 -16.24 -21.04 32.20
N GLY A 715 -17.06 -20.84 31.18
CA GLY A 715 -18.43 -20.32 31.31
C GLY A 715 -18.58 -18.82 31.01
N GLN A 716 -17.50 -18.09 30.73
CA GLN A 716 -17.57 -16.64 30.50
C GLN A 716 -17.94 -16.29 29.05
N THR A 717 -18.67 -15.19 28.87
CA THR A 717 -19.06 -14.66 27.55
C THR A 717 -18.29 -13.38 27.23
N LYS A 718 -18.28 -12.97 25.96
CA LYS A 718 -17.70 -11.69 25.54
C LYS A 718 -18.53 -10.54 26.10
N VAL A 719 -17.87 -9.62 26.79
CA VAL A 719 -18.47 -8.38 27.32
C VAL A 719 -18.07 -7.23 26.39
N TRP A 720 -19.00 -6.32 26.15
CA TRP A 720 -18.85 -5.24 25.18
C TRP A 720 -19.07 -3.89 25.86
N GLY A 721 -18.27 -2.91 25.47
CA GLY A 721 -18.56 -1.49 25.68
C GLY A 721 -19.22 -0.89 24.46
N ASP A 722 -19.84 0.27 24.66
CA ASP A 722 -20.47 1.06 23.62
C ASP A 722 -19.57 2.24 23.26
N TYR A 723 -19.01 2.22 22.05
CA TYR A 723 -18.29 3.35 21.46
C TYR A 723 -19.32 4.18 20.69
N CYS A 724 -19.58 5.41 21.13
CA CYS A 724 -20.71 6.20 20.65
C CYS A 724 -20.30 7.59 20.17
N LEU A 725 -20.99 8.06 19.14
CA LEU A 725 -21.18 9.47 18.85
C LEU A 725 -22.42 9.96 19.59
N ALA A 726 -22.26 10.97 20.43
CA ALA A 726 -23.31 11.64 21.15
C ALA A 726 -23.42 13.12 20.74
N ARG A 727 -24.63 13.66 20.83
CA ARG A 727 -24.94 15.07 20.61
C ARG A 727 -25.35 15.69 21.93
N ARG A 728 -24.88 16.90 22.18
CA ARG A 728 -25.29 17.68 23.34
C ARG A 728 -26.74 18.14 23.17
N ARG A 729 -27.56 17.91 24.18
CA ARG A 729 -28.93 18.44 24.23
C ARG A 729 -28.85 19.96 24.44
N SER A 730 -29.68 20.70 23.72
CA SER A 730 -29.92 22.11 24.03
C SER A 730 -30.60 22.17 25.39
N VAL A 731 -29.93 22.76 26.38
CA VAL A 731 -30.51 23.07 27.70
C VAL A 731 -31.49 24.23 27.58
#